data_AF-A0AA35N7U2-F1
#
_entry.id   AF-A0AA35N7U2-F1
#
_cell.length_a   1.000
_cell.length_b   1.000
_cell.length_c   1.000
_cell.angle_alpha   90.00
_cell.angle_beta   90.00
_cell.angle_gamma   90.00
#
_symmetry.space_group_name_H-M   'P 1'
#
loop_
_entity.id
_entity.type
_entity.pdbx_description
1 polymer ?
#
loop_
_entity_poly.entity_id
_entity_poly.type
_entity_poly.pdbx_seq_one_letter_code
_entity_poly.pdbx_strand_id
1 'polypeptide(L)'
;MRLKCIRLAGFKSFVDPTTVNFPSNMAAVVGPNGCGKSNIIDAVRWVMGESSAKNLRGESMTDVIFNGSSGRKPVSQASIELVFDNSETTLVGEYAAYAEISIRRKVTRDGQNSYYLNGTKCRRRDITDIFLGTGLGPRSYSIIEQGMISKLIEAKPEELRNFIEEAAGISKYKERRRETENRIRRTQENLARLTDLREELERQLERLHRQAQAAEKYREYKAQERQLKARLSALRWRGLDEQVRQRESVIGDQDVSHEALVAEQRNADASIERLRDGHHELSERFNQVQGRFYSVAGDIARVEQSIQHGQQRLRQLQDDFKEAERTRLETESHLGHDRTLLATLGEELAMLEPEQDMTLAAAEEAAAALEEAESGMHGWQEQWDSFNSRSAEPRRQAEVQQARLQQLEASLERLAERQRKLGEEREQLGSDPQDAAMLELAEQLASSEMLLEELQLSEEQVVERLEGARAQLQQATQAQQQAQGDLQRLGGRLASLEALQQAALEPGAGAASWLQGQGLEQQPRLAEGLRVEPGWELAVETVLGADLQAVLVDDFNALDFAGLEQGEPFAAGQRQWLVIARQPAGKGRGPYRPGALAGAGKTCGRPGPGAGAARVAWRRAEPGQPRWLLGWPALPAGASW
;
A
#
# COMPACT_ATOMS: atom_id res chain seq x y z
N MET A 1 -9.02 -42.64 115.26
CA MET A 1 -9.43 -41.33 114.70
C MET A 1 -10.73 -40.92 115.38
N ARG A 2 -10.77 -39.76 116.05
CA ARG A 2 -11.91 -39.32 116.87
C ARG A 2 -12.39 -37.94 116.45
N LEU A 3 -13.70 -37.71 116.36
CA LEU A 3 -14.25 -36.39 116.01
C LEU A 3 -14.10 -35.42 117.20
N LYS A 4 -13.33 -34.34 117.02
CA LYS A 4 -13.06 -33.32 118.05
C LYS A 4 -14.09 -32.19 118.02
N CYS A 5 -14.33 -31.63 116.84
CA CYS A 5 -15.38 -30.62 116.64
C CYS A 5 -15.92 -30.61 115.22
N ILE A 6 -17.13 -30.06 115.08
CA ILE A 6 -17.81 -29.79 113.81
C ILE A 6 -18.02 -28.28 113.71
N ARG A 7 -17.50 -27.65 112.66
CA ARG A 7 -17.77 -26.25 112.35
C ARG A 7 -18.77 -26.18 111.20
N LEU A 8 -19.91 -25.54 111.44
CA LEU A 8 -21.04 -25.45 110.52
C LEU A 8 -21.24 -23.98 110.15
N ALA A 9 -21.42 -23.65 108.87
CA ALA A 9 -21.85 -22.32 108.45
C ALA A 9 -22.74 -22.42 107.21
N GLY A 10 -23.88 -21.72 107.22
CA GLY A 10 -24.84 -21.70 106.12
C GLY A 10 -25.49 -23.05 105.78
N PHE A 11 -25.43 -24.04 106.68
CA PHE A 11 -25.90 -25.41 106.44
C PHE A 11 -27.24 -25.68 107.11
N LYS A 12 -28.28 -25.95 106.32
CA LYS A 12 -29.66 -26.20 106.79
C LYS A 12 -30.08 -25.20 107.88
N SER A 13 -30.38 -25.66 109.09
CA SER A 13 -30.78 -24.81 110.23
C SER A 13 -29.66 -23.95 110.83
N PHE A 14 -28.39 -24.18 110.47
CA PHE A 14 -27.22 -23.48 111.00
C PHE A 14 -26.77 -22.36 110.06
N VAL A 15 -27.36 -21.18 110.22
CA VAL A 15 -27.06 -20.01 109.39
C VAL A 15 -25.73 -19.37 109.78
N ASP A 16 -25.57 -19.03 111.05
CA ASP A 16 -24.36 -18.41 111.59
C ASP A 16 -23.26 -19.45 111.85
N PRO A 17 -21.97 -19.09 111.71
CA PRO A 17 -20.87 -19.98 112.03
C PRO A 17 -20.98 -20.54 113.46
N THR A 18 -21.30 -21.83 113.57
CA THR A 18 -21.51 -22.54 114.82
C THR A 18 -20.48 -23.64 114.95
N THR A 19 -19.79 -23.70 116.09
CA THR A 19 -18.85 -24.80 116.40
C THR A 19 -19.46 -25.71 117.46
N VAL A 20 -19.63 -26.99 117.12
CA VAL A 20 -20.10 -28.04 118.02
C VAL A 20 -18.90 -28.87 118.47
N ASN A 21 -18.58 -28.83 119.77
CA ASN A 21 -17.44 -29.55 120.35
C ASN A 21 -17.88 -30.90 120.95
N PHE A 22 -17.03 -31.93 120.80
CA PHE A 22 -17.29 -33.29 121.29
C PHE A 22 -16.18 -33.73 122.29
N PRO A 23 -16.28 -33.30 123.56
CA PRO A 23 -15.20 -33.46 124.55
C PRO A 23 -15.01 -34.90 125.06
N SER A 24 -16.01 -35.78 124.93
CA SER A 24 -15.97 -37.19 125.36
C SER A 24 -16.36 -38.16 124.23
N ASN A 25 -16.09 -39.46 124.41
CA ASN A 25 -16.49 -40.52 123.48
C ASN A 25 -18.02 -40.72 123.43
N MET A 26 -18.73 -40.30 124.47
CA MET A 26 -20.18 -40.31 124.55
C MET A 26 -20.67 -38.87 124.70
N ALA A 27 -21.33 -38.36 123.68
CA ALA A 27 -21.92 -37.03 123.65
C ALA A 27 -23.40 -37.14 123.26
N ALA A 28 -24.27 -36.38 123.93
CA ALA A 28 -25.69 -36.35 123.64
C ALA A 28 -26.08 -34.99 123.05
N VAL A 29 -26.74 -35.01 121.90
CA VAL A 29 -27.35 -33.82 121.29
C VAL A 29 -28.84 -33.83 121.61
N VAL A 30 -29.25 -32.96 122.52
CA VAL A 30 -30.65 -32.85 122.99
C VAL A 30 -31.27 -31.52 122.58
N GLY A 31 -32.60 -31.49 122.49
CA GLY A 31 -33.36 -30.30 122.13
C GLY A 31 -34.79 -30.65 121.66
N PRO A 32 -35.68 -29.67 121.51
CA PRO A 32 -37.06 -29.89 121.08
C PRO A 32 -37.16 -30.34 119.61
N ASN A 33 -38.30 -30.89 119.21
CA ASN A 33 -38.51 -31.28 117.81
C ASN A 33 -38.40 -30.06 116.88
N GLY A 34 -37.75 -30.22 115.73
CA GLY A 34 -37.50 -29.13 114.78
C GLY A 34 -36.27 -28.25 115.06
N CYS A 35 -35.53 -28.45 116.16
CA CYS A 35 -34.35 -27.63 116.48
C CYS A 35 -33.06 -28.00 115.71
N GLY A 36 -33.16 -28.83 114.66
CA GLY A 36 -32.01 -29.17 113.80
C GLY A 36 -31.07 -30.28 114.30
N LYS A 37 -31.47 -31.09 115.31
CA LYS A 37 -30.63 -32.17 115.86
C LYS A 37 -30.13 -33.16 114.81
N SER A 38 -31.04 -33.65 113.96
CA SER A 38 -30.70 -34.61 112.90
C SER A 38 -29.80 -34.00 111.81
N ASN A 39 -29.80 -32.66 111.65
CA ASN A 39 -28.96 -32.00 110.65
C ASN A 39 -27.47 -32.10 111.00
N ILE A 40 -27.11 -32.34 112.27
CA ILE A 40 -25.72 -32.56 112.66
C ILE A 40 -25.18 -33.87 112.07
N ILE A 41 -26.00 -34.93 112.01
CA ILE A 41 -25.61 -36.20 111.39
C ILE A 41 -25.51 -36.05 109.86
N ASP A 42 -26.46 -35.31 109.26
CA ASP A 42 -26.43 -35.02 107.83
C ASP A 42 -25.17 -34.22 107.45
N ALA A 43 -24.72 -33.31 108.31
CA ALA A 43 -23.49 -32.54 108.12
C ALA A 43 -22.25 -33.44 108.06
N VAL A 44 -22.16 -34.43 108.96
CA VAL A 44 -21.04 -35.38 108.98
C VAL A 44 -21.01 -36.23 107.71
N ARG A 45 -22.14 -36.82 107.32
CA ARG A 45 -22.26 -37.65 106.10
C ARG A 45 -21.96 -36.87 104.83
N TRP A 46 -22.42 -35.63 104.78
CA TRP A 46 -22.18 -34.76 103.65
C TRP A 46 -20.68 -34.49 103.47
N VAL A 47 -19.95 -34.18 104.54
CA VAL A 47 -18.49 -33.99 104.44
C VAL A 47 -17.76 -35.30 104.09
N MET A 48 -18.22 -36.44 104.58
CA MET A 48 -17.66 -37.77 104.27
C MET A 48 -17.86 -38.22 102.81
N GLY A 49 -18.56 -37.44 102.00
CA GLY A 49 -18.63 -37.65 100.55
C GLY A 49 -19.91 -38.34 100.07
N GLU A 50 -20.97 -38.35 100.87
CA GLU A 50 -22.31 -38.74 100.40
C GLU A 50 -22.73 -37.83 99.23
N SER A 51 -23.20 -38.47 98.15
CA SER A 51 -23.59 -37.84 96.89
C SER A 51 -25.10 -37.89 96.64
N SER A 52 -25.85 -38.69 97.40
CA SER A 52 -27.30 -38.80 97.31
C SER A 52 -27.98 -37.71 98.15
N ALA A 53 -28.71 -36.80 97.50
CA ALA A 53 -29.50 -35.77 98.17
C ALA A 53 -30.62 -36.39 99.06
N LYS A 54 -31.19 -37.51 98.62
CA LYS A 54 -32.23 -38.26 99.35
C LYS A 54 -31.75 -38.74 100.71
N ASN A 55 -30.49 -39.17 100.81
CA ASN A 55 -29.88 -39.63 102.07
C ASN A 55 -29.58 -38.46 103.03
N LEU A 56 -29.54 -37.23 102.53
CA LEU A 56 -29.36 -36.01 103.29
C LEU A 56 -30.68 -35.30 103.58
N ARG A 57 -31.82 -35.97 103.38
CA ARG A 57 -33.17 -35.43 103.60
C ARG A 57 -33.43 -34.13 102.80
N GLY A 58 -32.97 -34.10 101.56
CA GLY A 58 -33.21 -33.03 100.57
C GLY A 58 -33.54 -33.62 99.19
N GLU A 59 -34.03 -32.79 98.28
CA GLU A 59 -34.36 -33.20 96.91
C GLU A 59 -33.16 -32.98 95.98
N SER A 60 -32.42 -31.90 96.19
CA SER A 60 -31.19 -31.52 95.48
C SER A 60 -29.99 -31.37 96.44
N MET A 61 -28.79 -31.55 95.91
CA MET A 61 -27.53 -31.31 96.67
C MET A 61 -27.32 -29.85 97.05
N THR A 62 -28.09 -28.92 96.48
CA THR A 62 -28.14 -27.50 96.85
C THR A 62 -29.02 -27.23 98.08
N ASP A 63 -29.92 -28.16 98.44
CA ASP A 63 -30.89 -27.99 99.54
C ASP A 63 -30.25 -28.11 100.93
N VAL A 64 -28.96 -28.44 100.95
CA VAL A 64 -28.13 -28.36 102.15
C VAL A 64 -27.81 -26.91 102.54
N ILE A 65 -27.95 -25.96 101.61
CA ILE A 65 -27.72 -24.53 101.85
C ILE A 65 -28.96 -23.92 102.50
N PHE A 66 -28.78 -23.08 103.53
CA PHE A 66 -29.90 -22.39 104.16
C PHE A 66 -30.66 -21.51 103.17
N ASN A 67 -31.94 -21.84 102.97
CA ASN A 67 -32.83 -21.19 101.98
C ASN A 67 -33.62 -19.99 102.52
N GLY A 68 -33.31 -19.51 103.73
CA GLY A 68 -33.99 -18.36 104.34
C GLY A 68 -35.10 -18.77 105.32
N SER A 69 -35.47 -17.86 106.21
CA SER A 69 -36.61 -17.98 107.12
C SER A 69 -37.32 -16.64 107.26
N SER A 70 -38.47 -16.59 107.93
CA SER A 70 -39.25 -15.35 108.13
C SER A 70 -38.46 -14.18 108.72
N GLY A 71 -37.37 -14.45 109.44
CA GLY A 71 -36.48 -13.43 110.03
C GLY A 71 -35.06 -13.38 109.46
N ARG A 72 -34.69 -14.20 108.46
CA ARG A 72 -33.31 -14.29 107.95
C ARG A 72 -33.23 -14.52 106.44
N LYS A 73 -32.35 -13.76 105.77
CA LYS A 73 -32.08 -13.90 104.33
C LYS A 73 -31.40 -15.24 104.00
N PRO A 74 -31.63 -15.80 102.80
CA PRO A 74 -30.90 -16.97 102.32
C PRO A 74 -29.40 -16.69 102.18
N VAL A 75 -28.58 -17.72 102.38
CA VAL A 75 -27.12 -17.65 102.17
C VAL A 75 -26.75 -18.27 100.81
N SER A 76 -25.63 -17.83 100.23
CA SER A 76 -25.16 -18.28 98.91
C SER A 76 -24.29 -19.55 98.94
N GLN A 77 -23.82 -19.94 100.12
CA GLN A 77 -22.90 -21.06 100.30
C GLN A 77 -23.12 -21.75 101.65
N ALA A 78 -22.85 -23.05 101.69
CA ALA A 78 -22.74 -23.82 102.92
C ALA A 78 -21.32 -24.39 103.03
N SER A 79 -20.74 -24.35 104.22
CA SER A 79 -19.45 -24.98 104.50
C SER A 79 -19.51 -25.72 105.83
N ILE A 80 -18.97 -26.93 105.82
CA ILE A 80 -18.81 -27.75 107.02
C ILE A 80 -17.37 -28.21 107.09
N GLU A 81 -16.75 -28.06 108.25
CA GLU A 81 -15.43 -28.58 108.56
C GLU A 81 -15.54 -29.56 109.74
N LEU A 82 -15.11 -30.80 109.51
CA LEU A 82 -14.94 -31.81 110.54
C LEU A 82 -13.47 -31.82 110.96
N VAL A 83 -13.22 -31.66 112.25
CA VAL A 83 -11.87 -31.75 112.81
C VAL A 83 -11.77 -33.06 113.60
N PHE A 84 -10.84 -33.91 113.19
CA PHE A 84 -10.57 -35.19 113.81
C PHE A 84 -9.24 -35.17 114.55
N ASP A 85 -9.23 -35.70 115.76
CA ASP A 85 -8.03 -36.05 116.51
C ASP A 85 -7.53 -37.42 116.03
N ASN A 86 -6.26 -37.47 115.63
CA ASN A 86 -5.58 -38.65 115.11
C ASN A 86 -4.40 -39.08 116.01
N SER A 87 -4.44 -38.75 117.30
CA SER A 87 -3.43 -39.17 118.30
C SER A 87 -3.22 -40.69 118.38
N GLU A 88 -4.24 -41.49 118.08
CA GLU A 88 -4.15 -42.97 118.03
C GLU A 88 -3.52 -43.52 116.73
N THR A 89 -3.20 -42.66 115.74
CA THR A 89 -2.53 -43.02 114.46
C THR A 89 -3.18 -44.16 113.66
N THR A 90 -4.50 -44.32 113.77
CA THR A 90 -5.26 -45.37 113.07
C THR A 90 -5.34 -45.20 111.55
N LEU A 91 -4.92 -44.05 111.01
CA LEU A 91 -4.90 -43.76 109.58
C LEU A 91 -3.59 -44.22 108.95
N VAL A 92 -3.67 -44.70 107.71
CA VAL A 92 -2.51 -45.21 106.95
C VAL A 92 -2.21 -44.28 105.78
N GLY A 93 -0.95 -43.88 105.60
CA GLY A 93 -0.46 -43.08 104.47
C GLY A 93 0.21 -41.77 104.89
N GLU A 94 0.43 -40.87 103.92
CA GLU A 94 1.11 -39.58 104.11
C GLU A 94 0.47 -38.69 105.18
N TYR A 95 -0.84 -38.87 105.42
CA TYR A 95 -1.61 -38.09 106.39
C TYR A 95 -1.62 -38.70 107.81
N ALA A 96 -1.01 -39.87 108.02
CA ALA A 96 -0.90 -40.51 109.33
C ALA A 96 -0.04 -39.71 110.31
N ALA A 97 0.89 -38.89 109.80
CA ALA A 97 1.84 -38.11 110.60
C ALA A 97 1.20 -36.88 111.29
N TYR A 98 0.00 -36.47 110.89
CA TYR A 98 -0.68 -35.32 111.48
C TYR A 98 -1.49 -35.73 112.71
N ALA A 99 -1.30 -35.00 113.82
CA ALA A 99 -2.04 -35.20 115.07
C ALA A 99 -3.52 -34.78 114.95
N GLU A 100 -3.83 -33.81 114.08
CA GLU A 100 -5.19 -33.38 113.77
C GLU A 100 -5.42 -33.35 112.26
N ILE A 101 -6.61 -33.75 111.84
CA ILE A 101 -7.02 -33.77 110.43
C ILE A 101 -8.32 -32.98 110.29
N SER A 102 -8.28 -31.92 109.49
CA SER A 102 -9.47 -31.13 109.13
C SER A 102 -9.95 -31.47 107.73
N ILE A 103 -11.22 -31.85 107.62
CA ILE A 103 -11.88 -32.16 106.35
C ILE A 103 -13.01 -31.18 106.18
N ARG A 104 -12.96 -30.37 105.13
CA ARG A 104 -13.95 -29.33 104.87
C ARG A 104 -14.58 -29.52 103.51
N ARG A 105 -15.92 -29.53 103.47
CA ARG A 105 -16.71 -29.49 102.24
C ARG A 105 -17.43 -28.14 102.15
N LYS A 106 -17.39 -27.54 100.97
CA LYS A 106 -18.05 -26.27 100.65
C LYS A 106 -18.89 -26.43 99.39
N VAL A 107 -20.11 -25.93 99.39
CA VAL A 107 -20.98 -25.88 98.20
C VAL A 107 -21.53 -24.48 98.00
N THR A 108 -21.64 -24.06 96.74
CA THR A 108 -22.31 -22.82 96.34
C THR A 108 -23.67 -23.13 95.71
N ARG A 109 -24.55 -22.12 95.61
CA ARG A 109 -25.86 -22.27 94.93
C ARG A 109 -25.75 -22.74 93.47
N ASP A 110 -24.61 -22.52 92.83
CA ASP A 110 -24.30 -22.99 91.47
C ASP A 110 -24.00 -24.50 91.39
N GLY A 111 -24.12 -25.24 92.50
CA GLY A 111 -23.87 -26.68 92.56
C GLY A 111 -22.38 -27.07 92.60
N GLN A 112 -21.47 -26.10 92.66
CA GLN A 112 -20.04 -26.36 92.72
C GLN A 112 -19.63 -26.88 94.11
N ASN A 113 -19.21 -28.15 94.17
CA ASN A 113 -18.70 -28.78 95.38
C ASN A 113 -17.17 -28.66 95.43
N SER A 114 -16.66 -28.04 96.48
CA SER A 114 -15.22 -27.94 96.76
C SER A 114 -14.87 -28.68 98.04
N TYR A 115 -13.82 -29.49 97.97
CA TYR A 115 -13.33 -30.33 99.04
C TYR A 115 -11.95 -29.86 99.49
N TYR A 116 -11.71 -29.86 100.79
CA TYR A 116 -10.45 -29.44 101.39
C TYR A 116 -10.02 -30.41 102.47
N LEU A 117 -8.73 -30.70 102.51
CA LEU A 117 -8.06 -31.50 103.52
C LEU A 117 -6.93 -30.68 104.13
N ASN A 118 -6.94 -30.45 105.43
CA ASN A 118 -6.01 -29.57 106.15
C ASN A 118 -5.82 -28.21 105.46
N GLY A 119 -6.91 -27.65 104.93
CA GLY A 119 -6.92 -26.37 104.19
C GLY A 119 -6.57 -26.46 102.70
N THR A 120 -5.96 -27.55 102.22
CA THR A 120 -5.58 -27.73 100.80
C THR A 120 -6.74 -28.30 99.99
N LYS A 121 -7.01 -27.74 98.80
CA LYS A 121 -8.08 -28.22 97.92
C LYS A 121 -7.75 -29.61 97.36
N CYS A 122 -8.67 -30.56 97.51
CA CYS A 122 -8.50 -31.95 97.09
C CYS A 122 -9.68 -32.45 96.25
N ARG A 123 -9.55 -33.64 95.66
CA ARG A 123 -10.64 -34.30 94.94
C ARG A 123 -11.54 -35.04 95.94
N ARG A 124 -12.80 -35.26 95.55
CA ARG A 124 -13.74 -36.09 96.32
C ARG A 124 -13.16 -37.49 96.58
N ARG A 125 -12.50 -38.09 95.57
CA ARG A 125 -11.87 -39.41 95.66
C ARG A 125 -10.85 -39.44 96.80
N ASP A 126 -10.03 -38.40 96.94
CA ASP A 126 -9.01 -38.30 97.98
C ASP A 126 -9.62 -38.31 99.40
N ILE A 127 -10.78 -37.66 99.61
CA ILE A 127 -11.50 -37.73 100.90
C ILE A 127 -12.10 -39.12 101.13
N THR A 128 -12.71 -39.72 100.11
CA THR A 128 -13.25 -41.08 100.21
C THR A 128 -12.13 -42.10 100.49
N ASP A 129 -10.94 -41.92 99.92
CA ASP A 129 -9.76 -42.76 100.12
C ASP A 129 -9.20 -42.70 101.55
N ILE A 130 -9.34 -41.56 102.25
CA ILE A 130 -8.97 -41.42 103.66
C ILE A 130 -9.89 -42.23 104.57
N PHE A 131 -11.19 -42.27 104.24
CA PHE A 131 -12.18 -43.01 105.01
C PHE A 131 -12.25 -44.51 104.63
N LEU A 132 -11.74 -44.89 103.47
CA LEU A 132 -11.66 -46.28 103.00
C LEU A 132 -10.78 -47.14 103.93
N GLY A 133 -11.40 -48.11 104.62
CA GLY A 133 -10.71 -49.02 105.54
C GLY A 133 -10.67 -48.54 107.01
N THR A 134 -11.15 -47.34 107.31
CA THR A 134 -11.31 -46.83 108.69
C THR A 134 -12.64 -47.24 109.33
N GLY A 135 -13.50 -47.90 108.55
CA GLY A 135 -14.88 -48.17 108.93
C GLY A 135 -15.76 -46.92 108.96
N LEU A 136 -15.30 -45.73 108.54
CA LEU A 136 -16.04 -44.46 108.59
C LEU A 136 -16.33 -43.89 107.18
N GLY A 137 -16.96 -44.66 106.29
CA GLY A 137 -17.40 -44.20 104.96
C GLY A 137 -18.83 -43.59 104.93
N PRO A 138 -19.25 -42.97 103.80
CA PRO A 138 -20.64 -42.49 103.64
C PRO A 138 -21.69 -43.62 103.66
N ARG A 139 -21.26 -44.86 103.39
CA ARG A 139 -22.09 -46.09 103.50
C ARG A 139 -21.73 -46.97 104.70
N SER A 140 -20.94 -46.42 105.63
CA SER A 140 -20.45 -47.18 106.78
C SER A 140 -21.57 -47.58 107.75
N TYR A 141 -21.37 -48.73 108.38
CA TYR A 141 -22.16 -49.24 109.51
C TYR A 141 -22.07 -48.37 110.77
N SER A 142 -21.09 -47.46 110.88
CA SER A 142 -20.82 -46.62 112.05
C SER A 142 -21.75 -45.41 112.18
N ILE A 143 -22.55 -45.08 111.15
CA ILE A 143 -23.52 -43.97 111.22
C ILE A 143 -24.94 -44.52 111.04
N ILE A 144 -25.64 -44.73 112.15
CA ILE A 144 -27.01 -45.26 112.17
C ILE A 144 -28.02 -44.11 112.09
N GLU A 145 -28.78 -44.04 110.98
CA GLU A 145 -29.91 -43.11 110.82
C GLU A 145 -31.23 -43.73 111.28
N GLN A 146 -32.23 -42.87 111.49
CA GLN A 146 -33.61 -43.30 111.62
C GLN A 146 -34.03 -44.14 110.40
N GLY A 147 -34.47 -45.38 110.64
CA GLY A 147 -34.85 -46.34 109.60
C GLY A 147 -33.70 -47.20 109.04
N MET A 148 -32.42 -46.92 109.38
CA MET A 148 -31.28 -47.74 108.91
C MET A 148 -31.32 -49.16 109.48
N ILE A 149 -31.74 -49.31 110.74
CA ILE A 149 -31.80 -50.60 111.42
C ILE A 149 -32.78 -51.53 110.68
N SER A 150 -33.97 -51.02 110.32
CA SER A 150 -34.95 -51.75 109.52
C SER A 150 -34.39 -52.10 108.13
N LYS A 151 -33.74 -51.15 107.45
CA LYS A 151 -33.09 -51.40 106.14
C LYS A 151 -32.02 -52.50 106.22
N LEU A 152 -31.24 -52.55 107.30
CA LEU A 152 -30.19 -53.54 107.47
C LEU A 152 -30.77 -54.94 107.72
N ILE A 153 -31.88 -55.02 108.46
CA ILE A 153 -32.62 -56.27 108.70
C ILE A 153 -33.31 -56.79 107.43
N GLU A 154 -33.82 -55.88 106.60
CA GLU A 154 -34.53 -56.19 105.34
C GLU A 154 -33.60 -56.31 104.11
N ALA A 155 -32.30 -56.04 104.25
CA ALA A 155 -31.35 -55.99 103.13
C ALA A 155 -31.17 -57.34 102.43
N LYS A 156 -31.05 -57.32 101.10
CA LYS A 156 -30.71 -58.51 100.31
C LYS A 156 -29.27 -58.97 100.61
N PRO A 157 -28.95 -60.28 100.44
CA PRO A 157 -27.60 -60.79 100.70
C PRO A 157 -26.48 -60.06 99.94
N GLU A 158 -26.75 -59.59 98.71
CA GLU A 158 -25.80 -58.83 97.90
C GLU A 158 -25.50 -57.43 98.49
N GLU A 159 -26.52 -56.79 99.08
CA GLU A 159 -26.38 -55.50 99.74
C GLU A 159 -25.69 -55.66 101.09
N LEU A 160 -26.08 -56.69 101.85
CA LEU A 160 -25.46 -57.07 103.12
C LEU A 160 -23.97 -57.39 102.96
N ARG A 161 -23.61 -58.06 101.85
CA ARG A 161 -22.22 -58.36 101.51
C ARG A 161 -21.35 -57.10 101.45
N ASN A 162 -21.85 -55.99 100.88
CA ASN A 162 -21.06 -54.76 100.82
C ASN A 162 -20.73 -54.22 102.22
N PHE A 163 -21.68 -54.31 103.17
CA PHE A 163 -21.45 -53.92 104.56
C PHE A 163 -20.45 -54.85 105.26
N ILE A 164 -20.52 -56.16 105.00
CA ILE A 164 -19.57 -57.15 105.54
C ILE A 164 -18.16 -56.95 104.95
N GLU A 165 -18.05 -56.69 103.63
CA GLU A 165 -16.78 -56.44 102.95
C GLU A 165 -16.12 -55.14 103.45
N GLU A 166 -16.92 -54.10 103.75
CA GLU A 166 -16.44 -52.86 104.35
C GLU A 166 -15.99 -53.07 105.80
N ALA A 167 -16.74 -53.83 106.60
CA ALA A 167 -16.36 -54.20 107.96
C ALA A 167 -15.08 -55.07 108.01
N ALA A 168 -14.88 -55.93 107.02
CA ALA A 168 -13.68 -56.74 106.85
C ALA A 168 -12.47 -55.97 106.26
N GLY A 169 -12.66 -54.71 105.83
CA GLY A 169 -11.60 -53.87 105.29
C GLY A 169 -11.06 -54.28 103.91
N ILE A 170 -11.70 -55.23 103.20
CA ILE A 170 -11.18 -55.77 101.93
C ILE A 170 -11.50 -54.90 100.70
N SER A 171 -12.40 -53.92 100.85
CA SER A 171 -12.87 -53.03 99.77
C SER A 171 -11.74 -52.27 99.07
N LYS A 172 -10.69 -51.88 99.80
CA LYS A 172 -9.50 -51.20 99.25
C LYS A 172 -8.76 -52.03 98.21
N TYR A 173 -8.59 -53.33 98.47
CA TYR A 173 -7.86 -54.24 97.57
C TYR A 173 -8.67 -54.58 96.33
N LYS A 174 -10.00 -54.74 96.50
CA LYS A 174 -10.94 -55.02 95.41
C LYS A 174 -10.97 -53.87 94.39
N GLU A 175 -11.02 -52.63 94.86
CA GLU A 175 -11.02 -51.45 93.98
C GLU A 175 -9.68 -51.29 93.24
N ARG A 176 -8.54 -51.49 93.93
CA ARG A 176 -7.21 -51.45 93.28
C ARG A 176 -7.05 -52.51 92.18
N ARG A 177 -7.55 -53.73 92.42
CA ARG A 177 -7.52 -54.80 91.41
C ARG A 177 -8.31 -54.41 90.16
N ARG A 178 -9.52 -53.89 90.34
CA ARG A 178 -10.39 -53.45 89.24
C ARG A 178 -9.75 -52.33 88.40
N GLU A 179 -9.14 -51.35 89.04
CA GLU A 179 -8.45 -50.25 88.35
C GLU A 179 -7.26 -50.75 87.52
N THR A 180 -6.48 -51.68 88.08
CA THR A 180 -5.33 -52.30 87.40
C THR A 180 -5.77 -53.11 86.19
N GLU A 181 -6.82 -53.92 86.32
CA GLU A 181 -7.38 -54.71 85.22
C GLU A 181 -7.85 -53.83 84.06
N ASN A 182 -8.57 -52.74 84.37
CA ASN A 182 -8.99 -51.77 83.35
C ASN A 182 -7.80 -51.10 82.65
N ARG A 183 -6.70 -50.83 83.37
CA ARG A 183 -5.50 -50.25 82.78
C ARG A 183 -4.82 -51.22 81.82
N ILE A 184 -4.70 -52.50 82.19
CA ILE A 184 -4.14 -53.56 81.35
C ILE A 184 -4.95 -53.71 80.06
N ARG A 185 -6.29 -53.74 80.18
CA ARG A 185 -7.19 -53.86 79.02
C ARG A 185 -6.98 -52.72 78.03
N ARG A 186 -6.95 -51.47 78.52
CA ARG A 186 -6.68 -50.29 77.68
C ARG A 186 -5.32 -50.35 76.99
N THR A 187 -4.28 -50.85 77.66
CA THR A 187 -2.97 -51.01 77.02
C THR A 187 -2.95 -52.09 75.93
N GLN A 188 -3.70 -53.17 76.11
CA GLN A 188 -3.83 -54.21 75.08
C GLN A 188 -4.57 -53.69 73.84
N GLU A 189 -5.67 -52.95 74.03
CA GLU A 189 -6.40 -52.29 72.93
C GLU A 189 -5.51 -51.31 72.16
N ASN A 190 -4.69 -50.52 72.86
CA ASN A 190 -3.74 -49.61 72.22
C ASN A 190 -2.67 -50.36 71.42
N LEU A 191 -2.17 -51.49 71.94
CA LEU A 191 -1.18 -52.30 71.25
C LEU A 191 -1.76 -52.91 69.97
N ALA A 192 -2.99 -53.42 70.01
CA ALA A 192 -3.69 -53.94 68.83
C ALA A 192 -3.78 -52.87 67.74
N ARG A 193 -4.18 -51.64 68.10
CA ARG A 193 -4.25 -50.52 67.16
C ARG A 193 -2.89 -50.16 66.54
N LEU A 194 -1.80 -50.25 67.30
CA LEU A 194 -0.46 -50.00 66.77
C LEU A 194 -0.04 -51.08 65.76
N THR A 195 -0.42 -52.34 66.00
CA THR A 195 -0.20 -53.43 65.06
C THR A 195 -0.95 -53.19 63.75
N ASP A 196 -2.22 -52.80 63.82
CA ASP A 196 -3.02 -52.49 62.63
C ASP A 196 -2.38 -51.35 61.80
N LEU A 197 -1.90 -50.29 62.49
CA LEU A 197 -1.21 -49.18 61.84
C LEU A 197 0.09 -49.62 61.17
N ARG A 198 0.85 -50.50 61.83
CA ARG A 198 2.09 -51.05 61.27
C ARG A 198 1.82 -51.85 60.00
N GLU A 199 0.81 -52.73 59.99
CA GLU A 199 0.45 -53.53 58.82
C GLU A 199 0.02 -52.64 57.64
N GLU A 200 -0.74 -51.58 57.91
CA GLU A 200 -1.13 -50.62 56.88
C GLU A 200 0.08 -49.86 56.31
N LEU A 201 1.02 -49.45 57.17
CA LEU A 201 2.26 -48.81 56.70
C LEU A 201 3.14 -49.75 55.89
N GLU A 202 3.22 -51.04 56.25
CA GLU A 202 3.93 -52.05 55.47
C GLU A 202 3.33 -52.19 54.05
N ARG A 203 2.00 -52.25 53.92
CA ARG A 203 1.33 -52.28 52.61
C ARG A 203 1.60 -51.02 51.78
N GLN A 204 1.63 -49.86 52.41
CA GLN A 204 1.95 -48.60 51.74
C GLN A 204 3.41 -48.56 51.25
N LEU A 205 4.35 -49.08 52.06
CA LEU A 205 5.75 -49.20 51.68
C LEU A 205 5.95 -50.14 50.49
N GLU A 206 5.27 -51.29 50.46
CA GLU A 206 5.34 -52.20 49.30
C GLU A 206 4.84 -51.54 48.02
N ARG A 207 3.73 -50.79 48.09
CA ARG A 207 3.21 -50.04 46.95
C ARG A 207 4.21 -49.00 46.46
N LEU A 208 4.79 -48.22 47.39
CA LEU A 208 5.80 -47.21 47.08
C LEU A 208 7.07 -47.84 46.48
N HIS A 209 7.48 -49.01 46.98
CA HIS A 209 8.63 -49.74 46.44
C HIS A 209 8.41 -50.16 44.99
N ARG A 210 7.23 -50.72 44.66
CA ARG A 210 6.88 -51.06 43.27
C ARG A 210 6.85 -49.82 42.37
N GLN A 211 6.31 -48.71 42.86
CA GLN A 211 6.29 -47.44 42.13
C GLN A 211 7.71 -46.90 41.87
N ALA A 212 8.61 -46.98 42.86
CA ALA A 212 10.00 -46.57 42.71
C ALA A 212 10.72 -47.42 41.66
N GLN A 213 10.59 -48.75 41.71
CA GLN A 213 11.18 -49.65 40.71
C GLN A 213 10.66 -49.37 39.29
N ALA A 214 9.35 -49.11 39.14
CA ALA A 214 8.77 -48.75 37.85
C ALA A 214 9.32 -47.41 37.33
N ALA A 215 9.50 -46.42 38.20
CA ALA A 215 10.06 -45.12 37.86
C ALA A 215 11.55 -45.21 37.47
N GLU A 216 12.34 -46.06 38.14
CA GLU A 216 13.73 -46.34 37.79
C GLU A 216 13.83 -46.96 36.39
N LYS A 217 13.07 -48.02 36.11
CA LYS A 217 13.01 -48.64 34.77
C LYS A 217 12.57 -47.66 33.70
N TYR A 218 11.57 -46.82 33.99
CA TYR A 218 11.15 -45.77 33.06
C TYR A 218 12.29 -44.80 32.74
N ARG A 219 13.04 -44.34 33.75
CA ARG A 219 14.19 -43.45 33.55
C ARG A 219 15.26 -44.10 32.69
N GLU A 220 15.57 -45.36 32.95
CA GLU A 220 16.53 -46.14 32.16
C GLU A 220 16.09 -46.25 30.69
N TYR A 221 14.86 -46.71 30.44
CA TYR A 221 14.34 -46.83 29.08
C TYR A 221 14.22 -45.49 28.37
N LYS A 222 13.90 -44.41 29.09
CA LYS A 222 13.86 -43.07 28.50
C LYS A 222 15.25 -42.58 28.09
N ALA A 223 16.28 -42.90 28.87
CA ALA A 223 17.66 -42.60 28.52
C ALA A 223 18.10 -43.41 27.28
N GLN A 224 17.80 -44.71 27.24
CA GLN A 224 18.06 -45.57 26.08
C GLN A 224 17.34 -45.07 24.82
N GLU A 225 16.06 -44.72 24.93
CA GLU A 225 15.27 -44.16 23.82
C GLU A 225 15.90 -42.88 23.27
N ARG A 226 16.32 -41.96 24.14
CA ARG A 226 17.02 -40.72 23.73
C ARG A 226 18.30 -41.03 22.97
N GLN A 227 19.11 -41.97 23.48
CA GLN A 227 20.36 -42.35 22.84
C GLN A 227 20.12 -43.02 21.47
N LEU A 228 19.15 -43.94 21.39
CA LEU A 228 18.81 -44.62 20.14
C LEU A 228 18.23 -43.66 19.10
N LYS A 229 17.37 -42.72 19.51
CA LYS A 229 16.86 -41.65 18.63
C LYS A 229 17.99 -40.78 18.09
N ALA A 230 18.93 -40.36 18.95
CA ALA A 230 20.08 -39.59 18.51
C ALA A 230 20.95 -40.37 17.50
N ARG A 231 21.21 -41.65 17.75
CA ARG A 231 21.93 -42.54 16.81
C ARG A 231 21.20 -42.70 15.48
N LEU A 232 19.89 -42.90 15.51
CA LEU A 232 19.07 -43.02 14.30
C LEU A 232 19.10 -41.73 13.48
N SER A 233 18.96 -40.57 14.13
CA SER A 233 19.07 -39.27 13.47
C SER A 233 20.45 -39.05 12.85
N ALA A 234 21.53 -39.44 13.55
CA ALA A 234 22.89 -39.35 13.00
C ALA A 234 23.09 -40.25 11.77
N LEU A 235 22.55 -41.47 11.79
CA LEU A 235 22.58 -42.37 10.62
C LEU A 235 21.79 -41.80 9.43
N ARG A 236 20.61 -41.23 9.68
CA ARG A 236 19.82 -40.55 8.64
C ARG A 236 20.56 -39.36 8.06
N TRP A 237 21.15 -38.53 8.92
CA TRP A 237 21.96 -37.39 8.50
C TRP A 237 23.13 -37.84 7.64
N ARG A 238 23.87 -38.87 8.05
CA ARG A 238 24.97 -39.43 7.25
C ARG A 238 24.50 -39.93 5.88
N GLY A 239 23.34 -40.59 5.81
CA GLY A 239 22.75 -41.01 4.54
C GLY A 239 22.38 -39.85 3.63
N LEU A 240 21.88 -38.74 4.20
CA LEU A 240 21.59 -37.52 3.45
C LEU A 240 22.87 -36.78 3.03
N ASP A 241 23.87 -36.70 3.90
CA ASP A 241 25.17 -36.08 3.60
C ASP A 241 25.85 -36.77 2.41
N GLU A 242 25.81 -38.10 2.37
CA GLU A 242 26.31 -38.88 1.24
C GLU A 242 25.55 -38.58 -0.06
N GLN A 243 24.21 -38.48 0.00
CA GLN A 243 23.42 -38.11 -1.17
C GLN A 243 23.72 -36.68 -1.66
N VAL A 244 23.95 -35.75 -0.73
CA VAL A 244 24.36 -34.38 -1.05
C VAL A 244 25.70 -34.38 -1.78
N ARG A 245 26.72 -35.05 -1.24
CA ARG A 245 28.04 -35.16 -1.88
C ARG A 245 27.97 -35.77 -3.27
N GLN A 246 27.18 -36.83 -3.46
CA GLN A 246 26.97 -37.43 -4.77
C GLN A 246 26.35 -36.44 -5.76
N ARG A 247 25.34 -35.67 -5.33
CA ARG A 247 24.73 -34.65 -6.17
C ARG A 247 25.67 -33.49 -6.47
N GLU A 248 26.45 -33.03 -5.49
CA GLU A 248 27.47 -32.00 -5.68
C GLU A 248 28.53 -32.43 -6.70
N SER A 249 28.95 -33.70 -6.67
CA SER A 249 29.86 -34.24 -7.68
C SER A 249 29.23 -34.20 -9.09
N VAL A 250 27.97 -34.63 -9.21
CA VAL A 250 27.25 -34.60 -10.51
C VAL A 250 27.08 -33.16 -11.01
N ILE A 251 26.76 -32.22 -10.13
CA ILE A 251 26.68 -30.79 -10.47
C ILE A 251 28.03 -30.28 -10.95
N GLY A 252 29.12 -30.58 -10.23
CA GLY A 252 30.47 -30.20 -10.64
C GLY A 252 30.85 -30.74 -12.01
N ASP A 253 30.55 -32.01 -12.30
CA ASP A 253 30.80 -32.61 -13.62
C ASP A 253 29.96 -31.93 -14.72
N GLN A 254 28.72 -31.57 -14.42
CA GLN A 254 27.83 -30.85 -15.34
C GLN A 254 28.31 -29.42 -15.60
N ASP A 255 28.79 -28.72 -14.58
CA ASP A 255 29.34 -27.37 -14.71
C ASP A 255 30.58 -27.37 -15.62
N VAL A 256 31.50 -28.32 -15.41
CA VAL A 256 32.68 -28.50 -16.28
C VAL A 256 32.27 -28.80 -17.73
N SER A 257 31.29 -29.69 -17.92
CA SER A 257 30.75 -30.01 -19.26
C SER A 257 30.10 -28.80 -19.93
N HIS A 258 29.36 -28.00 -19.16
CA HIS A 258 28.75 -26.76 -19.65
C HIS A 258 29.81 -25.72 -20.03
N GLU A 259 30.83 -25.52 -19.21
CA GLU A 259 31.96 -24.63 -19.54
C GLU A 259 32.69 -25.08 -20.83
N ALA A 260 32.86 -26.39 -21.03
CA ALA A 260 33.43 -26.94 -22.25
C ALA A 260 32.57 -26.60 -23.48
N LEU A 261 31.24 -26.81 -23.41
CA LEU A 261 30.32 -26.46 -24.49
C LEU A 261 30.30 -24.95 -24.78
N VAL A 262 30.37 -24.10 -23.75
CA VAL A 262 30.46 -22.65 -23.94
C VAL A 262 31.77 -22.27 -24.63
N ALA A 263 32.89 -22.92 -24.30
CA ALA A 263 34.15 -22.70 -24.99
C ALA A 263 34.10 -23.16 -26.46
N GLU A 264 33.47 -24.31 -26.74
CA GLU A 264 33.23 -24.79 -28.11
C GLU A 264 32.36 -23.81 -28.90
N GLN A 265 31.27 -23.30 -28.31
CA GLN A 265 30.42 -22.30 -28.92
C GLN A 265 31.22 -21.04 -29.28
N ARG A 266 32.00 -20.49 -28.34
CA ARG A 266 32.84 -19.30 -28.59
C ARG A 266 33.84 -19.53 -29.72
N ASN A 267 34.42 -20.73 -29.81
CA ASN A 267 35.31 -21.09 -30.90
C ASN A 267 34.58 -21.17 -32.25
N ALA A 268 33.37 -21.72 -32.27
CA ALA A 268 32.52 -21.76 -33.46
C ALA A 268 32.13 -20.35 -33.91
N ASP A 269 31.71 -19.49 -33.00
CA ASP A 269 31.38 -18.08 -33.27
C ASP A 269 32.58 -17.33 -33.85
N ALA A 270 33.76 -17.49 -33.25
CA ALA A 270 35.00 -16.91 -33.76
C ALA A 270 35.40 -17.46 -35.14
N SER A 271 35.01 -18.69 -35.47
CA SER A 271 35.20 -19.27 -36.81
C SER A 271 34.19 -18.71 -37.82
N ILE A 272 32.94 -18.49 -37.41
CA ILE A 272 31.91 -17.87 -38.24
C ILE A 272 32.32 -16.45 -38.62
N GLU A 273 32.78 -15.65 -37.66
CA GLU A 273 33.26 -14.28 -37.96
C GLU A 273 34.44 -14.29 -38.93
N ARG A 274 35.43 -15.19 -38.73
CA ARG A 274 36.52 -15.36 -39.70
C ARG A 274 36.04 -15.72 -41.11
N LEU A 275 35.01 -16.56 -41.22
CA LEU A 275 34.41 -16.92 -42.51
C LEU A 275 33.62 -15.75 -43.12
N ARG A 276 32.95 -14.93 -42.30
CA ARG A 276 32.25 -13.72 -42.75
C ARG A 276 33.22 -12.68 -43.30
N ASP A 277 34.32 -12.43 -42.59
CA ASP A 277 35.39 -11.54 -43.04
C ASP A 277 35.97 -12.03 -44.37
N GLY A 278 36.28 -13.32 -44.47
CA GLY A 278 36.76 -13.93 -45.72
C GLY A 278 35.74 -13.82 -46.86
N HIS A 279 34.45 -14.00 -46.59
CA HIS A 279 33.39 -13.83 -47.58
C HIS A 279 33.27 -12.38 -48.05
N HIS A 280 33.39 -11.41 -47.13
CA HIS A 280 33.36 -9.98 -47.47
C HIS A 280 34.55 -9.61 -48.37
N GLU A 281 35.76 -10.07 -48.02
CA GLU A 281 36.95 -9.83 -48.84
C GLU A 281 36.82 -10.45 -50.25
N LEU A 282 36.33 -11.69 -50.34
CA LEU A 282 36.09 -12.34 -51.63
C LEU A 282 35.02 -11.62 -52.44
N SER A 283 33.96 -11.13 -51.80
CA SER A 283 32.89 -10.38 -52.46
C SER A 283 33.38 -9.02 -52.98
N GLU A 284 34.20 -8.31 -52.21
CA GLU A 284 34.86 -7.08 -52.67
C GLU A 284 35.76 -7.34 -53.88
N ARG A 285 36.59 -8.39 -53.82
CA ARG A 285 37.42 -8.80 -54.97
C ARG A 285 36.57 -9.15 -56.19
N PHE A 286 35.47 -9.88 -55.99
CA PHE A 286 34.52 -10.22 -57.06
C PHE A 286 33.91 -8.96 -57.68
N ASN A 287 33.40 -8.04 -56.87
CA ASN A 287 32.82 -6.78 -57.33
C ASN A 287 33.84 -5.93 -58.10
N GLN A 288 35.09 -5.87 -57.64
CA GLN A 288 36.17 -5.18 -58.36
C GLN A 288 36.46 -5.82 -59.73
N VAL A 289 36.53 -7.14 -59.79
CA VAL A 289 36.74 -7.87 -61.06
C VAL A 289 35.54 -7.68 -61.99
N GLN A 290 34.32 -7.75 -61.47
CA GLN A 290 33.09 -7.53 -62.24
C GLN A 290 33.02 -6.10 -62.78
N GLY A 291 33.38 -5.09 -61.96
CA GLY A 291 33.47 -3.70 -62.40
C GLY A 291 34.49 -3.50 -63.51
N ARG A 292 35.67 -4.12 -63.41
CA ARG A 292 36.67 -4.12 -64.49
C ARG A 292 36.16 -4.80 -65.75
N PHE A 293 35.48 -5.94 -65.61
CA PHE A 293 34.89 -6.65 -66.74
C PHE A 293 33.88 -5.78 -67.49
N TYR A 294 32.95 -5.13 -66.79
CA TYR A 294 31.99 -4.22 -67.43
C TYR A 294 32.63 -2.97 -68.03
N SER A 295 33.66 -2.41 -67.39
CA SER A 295 34.43 -1.30 -67.97
C SER A 295 35.06 -1.70 -69.30
N VAL A 296 35.75 -2.84 -69.33
CA VAL A 296 36.38 -3.36 -70.55
C VAL A 296 35.33 -3.72 -71.60
N ALA A 297 34.20 -4.32 -71.22
CA ALA A 297 33.10 -4.59 -72.14
C ALA A 297 32.51 -3.29 -72.73
N GLY A 298 32.39 -2.24 -71.92
CA GLY A 298 31.99 -0.90 -72.38
C GLY A 298 33.02 -0.27 -73.31
N ASP A 299 34.32 -0.43 -73.03
CA ASP A 299 35.40 0.02 -73.92
C ASP A 299 35.36 -0.69 -75.27
N ILE A 300 35.17 -2.02 -75.26
CA ILE A 300 35.02 -2.83 -76.47
C ILE A 300 33.81 -2.34 -77.28
N ALA A 301 32.64 -2.18 -76.66
CA ALA A 301 31.43 -1.70 -77.34
C ALA A 301 31.63 -0.30 -77.97
N ARG A 302 32.33 0.61 -77.27
CA ARG A 302 32.68 1.95 -77.80
C ARG A 302 33.60 1.85 -79.01
N VAL A 303 34.63 1.01 -78.95
CA VAL A 303 35.58 0.80 -80.05
C VAL A 303 34.86 0.16 -81.24
N GLU A 304 34.02 -0.85 -81.02
CA GLU A 304 33.21 -1.48 -82.07
C GLU A 304 32.26 -0.48 -82.75
N GLN A 305 31.58 0.35 -81.98
CA GLN A 305 30.72 1.42 -82.51
C GLN A 305 31.54 2.43 -83.33
N SER A 306 32.73 2.81 -82.86
CA SER A 306 33.64 3.69 -83.60
C SER A 306 34.13 3.06 -84.91
N ILE A 307 34.42 1.75 -84.91
CA ILE A 307 34.81 1.01 -86.11
C ILE A 307 33.65 0.98 -87.12
N GLN A 308 32.43 0.66 -86.66
CA GLN A 308 31.25 0.67 -87.53
C GLN A 308 31.01 2.04 -88.15
N HIS A 309 31.09 3.11 -87.35
CA HIS A 309 30.91 4.47 -87.85
C HIS A 309 32.03 4.87 -88.82
N GLY A 310 33.28 4.47 -88.55
CA GLY A 310 34.40 4.65 -89.46
C GLY A 310 34.21 3.91 -90.80
N GLN A 311 33.73 2.67 -90.78
CA GLN A 311 33.43 1.90 -91.98
C GLN A 311 32.28 2.53 -92.80
N GLN A 312 31.24 3.02 -92.14
CA GLN A 312 30.13 3.71 -92.81
C GLN A 312 30.61 5.01 -93.46
N ARG A 313 31.45 5.78 -92.77
CA ARG A 313 32.05 7.00 -93.29
C ARG A 313 32.98 6.73 -94.48
N LEU A 314 33.74 5.64 -94.44
CA LEU A 314 34.58 5.23 -95.56
C LEU A 314 33.74 4.92 -96.80
N ARG A 315 32.63 4.18 -96.63
CA ARG A 315 31.70 3.88 -97.75
C ARG A 315 31.10 5.16 -98.34
N GLN A 316 30.63 6.07 -97.48
CA GLN A 316 30.10 7.35 -97.92
C GLN A 316 31.12 8.14 -98.74
N LEU A 317 32.36 8.27 -98.24
CA LEU A 317 33.43 8.96 -98.98
C LEU A 317 33.78 8.28 -100.31
N GLN A 318 33.68 6.95 -100.40
CA GLN A 318 33.90 6.23 -101.66
C GLN A 318 32.79 6.50 -102.69
N ASP A 319 31.54 6.62 -102.23
CA ASP A 319 30.41 6.94 -103.10
C ASP A 319 30.46 8.41 -103.56
N ASP A 320 30.76 9.34 -102.63
CA ASP A 320 30.99 10.76 -102.94
C ASP A 320 32.13 10.93 -103.97
N PHE A 321 33.21 10.16 -103.84
CA PHE A 321 34.32 10.21 -104.79
C PHE A 321 33.90 9.76 -106.20
N LYS A 322 33.12 8.68 -106.31
CA LYS A 322 32.62 8.20 -107.62
C LYS A 322 31.69 9.22 -108.27
N GLU A 323 30.84 9.87 -107.48
CA GLU A 323 29.92 10.91 -107.97
C GLU A 323 30.68 12.15 -108.45
N ALA A 324 31.70 12.58 -107.70
CA ALA A 324 32.60 13.67 -108.10
C ALA A 324 33.38 13.35 -109.39
N GLU A 325 33.84 12.10 -109.54
CA GLU A 325 34.55 11.68 -110.76
C GLU A 325 33.63 11.68 -111.99
N ARG A 326 32.38 11.25 -111.82
CA ARG A 326 31.36 11.29 -112.87
C ARG A 326 31.05 12.73 -113.31
N THR A 327 30.82 13.64 -112.35
CA THR A 327 30.56 15.06 -112.63
C THR A 327 31.75 15.73 -113.33
N ARG A 328 32.99 15.37 -112.97
CA ARG A 328 34.20 15.84 -113.65
C ARG A 328 34.21 15.47 -115.14
N LEU A 329 33.89 14.22 -115.46
CA LEU A 329 33.84 13.72 -116.85
C LEU A 329 32.72 14.39 -117.67
N GLU A 330 31.55 14.58 -117.06
CA GLU A 330 30.43 15.31 -117.69
C GLU A 330 30.82 16.75 -118.02
N THR A 331 31.49 17.44 -117.08
CA THR A 331 31.98 18.82 -117.27
C THR A 331 33.05 18.93 -118.35
N GLU A 332 33.98 17.98 -118.45
CA GLU A 332 34.97 17.93 -119.53
C GLU A 332 34.32 17.78 -120.91
N SER A 333 33.24 16.99 -121.00
CA SER A 333 32.46 16.85 -122.24
C SER A 333 31.79 18.17 -122.66
N HIS A 334 31.15 18.86 -121.71
CA HIS A 334 30.52 20.17 -121.96
C HIS A 334 31.55 21.22 -122.44
N LEU A 335 32.72 21.28 -121.79
CA LEU A 335 33.79 22.19 -122.20
C LEU A 335 34.28 21.91 -123.63
N GLY A 336 34.31 20.65 -124.04
CA GLY A 336 34.62 20.25 -125.41
C GLY A 336 33.61 20.79 -126.42
N HIS A 337 32.31 20.68 -126.11
CA HIS A 337 31.23 21.18 -126.95
C HIS A 337 31.25 22.72 -127.08
N ASP A 338 31.47 23.43 -125.98
CA ASP A 338 31.51 24.89 -125.96
C ASP A 338 32.67 25.45 -126.81
N ARG A 339 33.83 24.75 -126.81
CA ARG A 339 34.97 25.14 -127.66
C ARG A 339 34.67 25.02 -129.15
N THR A 340 33.96 23.98 -129.56
CA THR A 340 33.52 23.84 -130.96
C THR A 340 32.52 24.92 -131.36
N LEU A 341 31.59 25.29 -130.47
CA LEU A 341 30.60 26.34 -130.72
C LEU A 341 31.23 27.74 -130.83
N LEU A 342 32.23 28.04 -130.00
CA LEU A 342 32.97 29.31 -130.08
C LEU A 342 33.72 29.46 -131.42
N ALA A 343 34.26 28.37 -131.97
CA ALA A 343 34.95 28.40 -133.25
C ALA A 343 33.98 28.73 -134.40
N THR A 344 32.77 28.15 -134.41
CA THR A 344 31.77 28.43 -135.45
C THR A 344 31.24 29.86 -135.38
N LEU A 345 30.98 30.38 -134.18
CA LEU A 345 30.54 31.77 -133.99
C LEU A 345 31.61 32.79 -134.41
N GLY A 346 32.89 32.45 -134.27
CA GLY A 346 34.00 33.29 -134.73
C GLY A 346 34.06 33.43 -136.25
N GLU A 347 33.75 32.37 -137.00
CA GLU A 347 33.64 32.43 -138.47
C GLU A 347 32.44 33.26 -138.94
N GLU A 348 31.30 33.17 -138.25
CA GLU A 348 30.10 33.96 -138.58
C GLU A 348 30.31 35.47 -138.37
N LEU A 349 31.00 35.86 -137.29
CA LEU A 349 31.30 37.27 -137.00
C LEU A 349 32.20 37.92 -138.07
N ALA A 350 33.19 37.19 -138.58
CA ALA A 350 34.10 37.69 -139.62
C ALA A 350 33.39 37.96 -140.96
N MET A 351 32.21 37.37 -141.19
CA MET A 351 31.40 37.59 -142.39
C MET A 351 30.49 38.83 -142.28
N LEU A 352 30.09 39.22 -141.06
CA LEU A 352 29.10 40.29 -140.82
C LEU A 352 29.71 41.69 -140.67
N GLU A 353 30.98 41.80 -140.24
CA GLU A 353 31.69 43.08 -140.09
C GLU A 353 31.67 43.98 -141.36
N PRO A 354 31.92 43.47 -142.58
CA PRO A 354 31.90 44.30 -143.80
C PRO A 354 30.51 44.82 -144.16
N GLU A 355 29.45 44.06 -143.85
CA GLU A 355 28.07 44.46 -144.09
C GLU A 355 27.68 45.64 -143.20
N GLN A 356 28.16 45.66 -141.95
CA GLN A 356 27.89 46.75 -141.01
C GLN A 356 28.50 48.08 -141.48
N ASP A 357 29.77 48.08 -141.90
CA ASP A 357 30.45 49.31 -142.36
C ASP A 357 29.76 49.95 -143.58
N MET A 358 29.24 49.13 -144.50
CA MET A 358 28.47 49.63 -145.64
C MET A 358 27.15 50.30 -145.22
N THR A 359 26.45 49.74 -144.23
CA THR A 359 25.17 50.31 -143.75
C THR A 359 25.37 51.62 -142.97
N LEU A 360 26.49 51.77 -142.26
CA LEU A 360 26.78 52.97 -141.48
C LEU A 360 27.02 54.19 -142.38
N ALA A 361 27.78 54.01 -143.47
CA ALA A 361 28.05 55.08 -144.43
C ALA A 361 26.77 55.61 -145.11
N ALA A 362 25.82 54.71 -145.43
CA ALA A 362 24.53 55.09 -146.00
C ALA A 362 23.64 55.88 -145.01
N ALA A 363 23.77 55.62 -143.71
CA ALA A 363 23.00 56.34 -142.68
C ALA A 363 23.50 57.78 -142.47
N GLU A 364 24.81 58.02 -142.54
CA GLU A 364 25.39 59.37 -142.39
C GLU A 364 24.97 60.30 -143.55
N GLU A 365 24.90 59.78 -144.77
CA GLU A 365 24.49 60.55 -145.96
C GLU A 365 23.01 60.98 -145.89
N ALA A 366 22.13 60.11 -145.35
CA ALA A 366 20.72 60.42 -145.14
C ALA A 366 20.48 61.43 -144.01
N ALA A 367 21.32 61.44 -142.96
CA ALA A 367 21.20 62.37 -141.84
C ALA A 367 21.49 63.83 -142.24
N ALA A 368 22.50 64.07 -143.09
CA ALA A 368 22.84 65.41 -143.56
C ALA A 368 21.71 66.05 -144.41
N ALA A 369 21.00 65.24 -145.20
CA ALA A 369 19.86 65.70 -146.01
C ALA A 369 18.63 66.09 -145.15
N LEU A 370 18.47 65.50 -143.96
CA LEU A 370 17.38 65.82 -143.04
C LEU A 370 17.59 67.17 -142.34
N GLU A 371 18.82 67.46 -141.91
CA GLU A 371 19.15 68.69 -141.17
C GLU A 371 18.94 69.97 -142.00
N GLU A 372 19.21 69.91 -143.31
CA GLU A 372 18.98 71.03 -144.24
C GLU A 372 17.47 71.32 -144.42
N ALA A 373 16.62 70.28 -144.42
CA ALA A 373 15.18 70.42 -144.52
C ALA A 373 14.53 70.98 -143.24
N GLU A 374 15.04 70.61 -142.05
CA GLU A 374 14.54 71.08 -140.76
C GLU A 374 14.82 72.58 -140.53
N SER A 375 15.98 73.09 -140.97
CA SER A 375 16.30 74.53 -140.89
C SER A 375 15.31 75.40 -141.68
N GLY A 376 14.91 74.95 -142.87
CA GLY A 376 13.93 75.64 -143.71
C GLY A 376 12.52 75.71 -143.08
N MET A 377 12.12 74.67 -142.34
CA MET A 377 10.84 74.62 -141.63
C MET A 377 10.79 75.63 -140.48
N HIS A 378 11.84 75.71 -139.66
CA HIS A 378 11.87 76.58 -138.48
C HIS A 378 11.75 78.07 -138.82
N GLY A 379 12.38 78.52 -139.92
CA GLY A 379 12.30 79.93 -140.35
C GLY A 379 10.89 80.37 -140.78
N TRP A 380 10.08 79.45 -141.31
CA TRP A 380 8.68 79.71 -141.64
C TRP A 380 7.78 79.81 -140.40
N GLN A 381 8.08 79.03 -139.37
CA GLN A 381 7.24 78.89 -138.19
C GLN A 381 7.30 80.14 -137.28
N GLU A 382 8.47 80.76 -137.10
CA GLU A 382 8.62 81.99 -136.30
C GLU A 382 7.85 83.19 -136.88
N GLN A 383 7.80 83.30 -138.22
CA GLN A 383 7.08 84.39 -138.89
C GLN A 383 5.57 84.28 -138.67
N TRP A 384 5.04 83.05 -138.64
CA TRP A 384 3.62 82.76 -138.41
C TRP A 384 3.19 83.03 -136.96
N ASP A 385 4.00 82.64 -135.97
CA ASP A 385 3.67 82.80 -134.55
C ASP A 385 3.64 84.26 -134.08
N SER A 386 4.43 85.15 -134.68
CA SER A 386 4.37 86.59 -134.37
C SER A 386 3.08 87.28 -134.87
N PHE A 387 2.49 86.75 -135.94
CA PHE A 387 1.21 87.24 -136.49
C PHE A 387 0.04 86.80 -135.61
N ASN A 388 0.05 85.55 -135.14
CA ASN A 388 -1.04 84.97 -134.34
C ASN A 388 -1.15 85.60 -132.94
N SER A 389 -0.02 85.97 -132.33
CA SER A 389 0.03 86.52 -130.97
C SER A 389 -0.55 87.95 -130.84
N ARG A 390 -0.57 88.76 -131.91
CA ARG A 390 -1.21 90.10 -131.89
C ARG A 390 -2.73 90.07 -132.02
N SER A 391 -3.32 88.96 -132.47
CA SER A 391 -4.75 88.80 -132.73
C SER A 391 -5.54 88.22 -131.53
N ALA A 392 -4.86 87.52 -130.63
CA ALA A 392 -5.48 86.65 -129.60
C ALA A 392 -5.83 87.33 -128.24
N GLU A 393 -5.55 88.63 -128.05
CA GLU A 393 -5.70 89.29 -126.74
C GLU A 393 -7.17 89.62 -126.34
N PRO A 394 -8.06 90.07 -127.25
CA PRO A 394 -9.45 90.37 -126.87
C PRO A 394 -10.33 89.12 -126.68
N ARG A 395 -9.93 87.96 -127.23
CA ARG A 395 -10.75 86.73 -127.24
C ARG A 395 -10.67 85.95 -125.91
N ARG A 396 -9.54 86.02 -125.20
CA ARG A 396 -9.26 85.31 -123.94
C ARG A 396 -10.13 85.76 -122.74
N GLN A 397 -10.70 86.96 -122.76
CA GLN A 397 -11.57 87.45 -121.66
C GLN A 397 -13.01 86.88 -121.73
N ALA A 398 -13.46 86.40 -122.90
CA ALA A 398 -14.80 85.85 -123.06
C ALA A 398 -14.93 84.40 -122.57
N GLU A 399 -13.87 83.60 -122.67
CA GLU A 399 -13.88 82.17 -122.29
C GLU A 399 -13.94 81.93 -120.77
N VAL A 400 -13.49 82.89 -119.95
CA VAL A 400 -13.43 82.74 -118.48
C VAL A 400 -14.82 82.76 -117.81
N GLN A 401 -15.83 83.39 -118.41
CA GLN A 401 -17.19 83.43 -117.84
C GLN A 401 -18.05 82.24 -118.27
N GLN A 402 -17.76 81.63 -119.43
CA GLN A 402 -18.55 80.53 -119.97
C GLN A 402 -18.24 79.19 -119.26
N ALA A 403 -17.00 79.01 -118.79
CA ALA A 403 -16.57 77.83 -118.03
C ALA A 403 -17.24 77.70 -116.64
N ARG A 404 -17.72 78.80 -116.04
CA ARG A 404 -18.45 78.75 -114.75
C ARG A 404 -19.88 78.22 -114.85
N LEU A 405 -20.50 78.31 -116.03
CA LEU A 405 -21.87 77.85 -116.27
C LEU A 405 -21.96 76.32 -116.43
N GLN A 406 -20.98 75.69 -117.09
CA GLN A 406 -20.95 74.24 -117.30
C GLN A 406 -20.68 73.43 -116.01
N GLN A 407 -20.02 74.02 -115.02
CA GLN A 407 -19.74 73.36 -113.74
C GLN A 407 -21.02 73.10 -112.90
N LEU A 408 -22.11 73.85 -113.13
CA LEU A 408 -23.41 73.65 -112.47
C LEU A 408 -24.28 72.57 -113.14
N GLU A 409 -24.13 72.37 -114.46
CA GLU A 409 -24.86 71.35 -115.22
C GLU A 409 -24.41 69.93 -114.88
N ALA A 410 -23.12 69.73 -114.57
CA ALA A 410 -22.56 68.44 -114.14
C ALA A 410 -23.03 67.93 -112.75
N SER A 411 -23.79 68.74 -112.00
CA SER A 411 -24.32 68.37 -110.68
C SER A 411 -25.74 67.77 -110.72
N LEU A 412 -26.50 68.00 -111.81
CA LEU A 412 -27.87 67.50 -111.98
C LEU A 412 -27.93 66.06 -112.55
N GLU A 413 -26.97 65.64 -113.37
CA GLU A 413 -26.93 64.28 -113.95
C GLU A 413 -26.68 63.17 -112.92
N ARG A 414 -25.93 63.45 -111.84
CA ARG A 414 -25.61 62.45 -110.79
C ARG A 414 -26.79 62.05 -109.90
N LEU A 415 -27.89 62.81 -109.91
CA LEU A 415 -29.10 62.52 -109.11
C LEU A 415 -30.12 61.66 -109.88
N ALA A 416 -30.10 61.67 -111.22
CA ALA A 416 -31.01 60.90 -112.07
C ALA A 416 -30.68 59.40 -112.10
N GLU A 417 -29.40 59.03 -112.01
CA GLU A 417 -28.93 57.64 -112.10
C GLU A 417 -29.21 56.82 -110.84
N ARG A 418 -29.44 57.48 -109.70
CA ARG A 418 -29.77 56.85 -108.41
C ARG A 418 -31.25 56.46 -108.28
N GLN A 419 -32.12 57.05 -109.09
CA GLN A 419 -33.56 56.77 -109.09
C GLN A 419 -33.91 55.54 -109.93
N ARG A 420 -33.07 55.18 -110.92
CA ARG A 420 -33.25 54.01 -111.80
C ARG A 420 -32.98 52.68 -111.09
N LYS A 421 -32.02 52.64 -110.15
CA LYS A 421 -31.64 51.44 -109.39
C LYS A 421 -32.67 50.98 -108.33
N LEU A 422 -33.57 51.86 -107.89
CA LEU A 422 -34.60 51.53 -106.89
C LEU A 422 -35.95 51.08 -107.52
N GLY A 423 -36.05 51.08 -108.85
CA GLY A 423 -37.22 50.57 -109.59
C GLY A 423 -37.13 49.08 -109.94
N GLU A 424 -35.92 48.57 -110.15
CA GLU A 424 -35.64 47.17 -110.53
C GLU A 424 -35.74 46.20 -109.32
N GLU A 425 -35.58 46.69 -108.08
CA GLU A 425 -35.72 45.91 -106.82
C GLU A 425 -37.18 45.64 -106.41
N ARG A 426 -38.17 46.15 -107.16
CA ARG A 426 -39.59 46.05 -106.82
C ARG A 426 -40.36 44.98 -107.62
N GLU A 427 -39.69 44.30 -108.55
CA GLU A 427 -40.30 43.35 -109.51
C GLU A 427 -39.84 41.89 -109.28
N GLN A 428 -39.14 41.59 -108.18
CA GLN A 428 -38.66 40.23 -107.82
C GLN A 428 -38.96 39.83 -106.35
N LEU A 429 -40.23 39.87 -105.95
CA LEU A 429 -40.70 39.21 -104.72
C LEU A 429 -41.81 38.20 -105.06
N GLY A 430 -41.43 36.90 -105.06
CA GLY A 430 -42.34 35.77 -105.25
C GLY A 430 -41.66 34.39 -105.11
N SER A 431 -41.82 33.79 -103.92
CA SER A 431 -41.94 32.36 -103.56
C SER A 431 -40.82 31.29 -103.77
N ASP A 432 -40.52 30.61 -102.65
CA ASP A 432 -40.30 29.15 -102.42
C ASP A 432 -38.96 28.46 -102.78
N PRO A 433 -38.61 27.27 -102.22
CA PRO A 433 -38.94 26.60 -100.94
C PRO A 433 -37.70 25.83 -100.35
N GLN A 434 -36.89 26.41 -99.46
CA GLN A 434 -35.77 25.67 -98.81
C GLN A 434 -35.61 25.91 -97.30
N ASP A 435 -36.39 26.81 -96.69
CA ASP A 435 -36.20 27.20 -95.28
C ASP A 435 -36.81 26.21 -94.25
N ALA A 436 -37.74 25.34 -94.65
CA ALA A 436 -38.43 24.44 -93.72
C ALA A 436 -37.54 23.26 -93.24
N ALA A 437 -36.62 22.77 -94.06
CA ALA A 437 -35.72 21.65 -93.70
C ALA A 437 -34.51 22.10 -92.86
N MET A 438 -34.12 23.37 -92.96
CA MET A 438 -33.03 23.94 -92.15
C MET A 438 -33.46 24.26 -90.72
N LEU A 439 -34.74 24.59 -90.50
CA LEU A 439 -35.25 24.91 -89.17
C LEU A 439 -35.29 23.69 -88.24
N GLU A 440 -35.70 22.53 -88.76
CA GLU A 440 -35.84 21.28 -87.98
C GLU A 440 -34.46 20.70 -87.58
N LEU A 441 -33.45 20.84 -88.45
CA LEU A 441 -32.07 20.42 -88.16
C LEU A 441 -31.37 21.37 -87.16
N ALA A 442 -31.65 22.67 -87.24
CA ALA A 442 -31.12 23.67 -86.30
C ALA A 442 -31.68 23.48 -84.89
N GLU A 443 -32.95 23.08 -84.76
CA GLU A 443 -33.60 22.83 -83.47
C GLU A 443 -33.06 21.54 -82.81
N GLN A 444 -32.76 20.50 -83.59
CA GLN A 444 -32.09 19.29 -83.10
C GLN A 444 -30.64 19.55 -82.66
N LEU A 445 -29.90 20.39 -83.39
CA LEU A 445 -28.53 20.79 -83.03
C LEU A 445 -28.52 21.57 -81.71
N ALA A 446 -29.40 22.57 -81.57
CA ALA A 446 -29.51 23.40 -80.36
C ALA A 446 -29.89 22.56 -79.12
N SER A 447 -30.78 21.57 -79.27
CA SER A 447 -31.15 20.66 -78.17
C SER A 447 -29.98 19.77 -77.72
N SER A 448 -29.11 19.37 -78.66
CA SER A 448 -27.94 18.53 -78.36
C SER A 448 -26.80 19.34 -77.76
N GLU A 449 -26.61 20.58 -78.20
CA GLU A 449 -25.65 21.53 -77.64
C GLU A 449 -26.01 21.91 -76.20
N MET A 450 -27.29 22.17 -75.90
CA MET A 450 -27.75 22.42 -74.53
C MET A 450 -27.52 21.22 -73.60
N LEU A 451 -27.76 19.99 -74.08
CA LEU A 451 -27.53 18.78 -73.28
C LEU A 451 -26.03 18.59 -72.98
N LEU A 452 -25.17 18.96 -73.94
CA LEU A 452 -23.73 18.84 -73.82
C LEU A 452 -23.15 19.90 -72.86
N GLU A 453 -23.66 21.14 -72.89
CA GLU A 453 -23.35 22.17 -71.89
C GLU A 453 -23.80 21.76 -70.49
N GLU A 454 -25.01 21.18 -70.34
CA GLU A 454 -25.51 20.72 -69.03
C GLU A 454 -24.65 19.57 -68.46
N LEU A 455 -24.23 18.64 -69.31
CA LEU A 455 -23.33 17.56 -68.92
C LEU A 455 -21.93 18.07 -68.56
N GLN A 456 -21.36 19.02 -69.30
CA GLN A 456 -20.07 19.63 -69.00
C GLN A 456 -20.09 20.39 -67.67
N LEU A 457 -21.15 21.15 -67.41
CA LEU A 457 -21.33 21.84 -66.13
C LEU A 457 -21.47 20.83 -64.96
N SER A 458 -22.12 19.69 -65.20
CA SER A 458 -22.22 18.62 -64.21
C SER A 458 -20.87 17.95 -63.92
N GLU A 459 -20.03 17.79 -64.95
CA GLU A 459 -18.69 17.22 -64.83
C GLU A 459 -17.76 18.16 -64.04
N GLU A 460 -17.75 19.45 -64.37
CA GLU A 460 -16.99 20.48 -63.65
C GLU A 460 -17.38 20.54 -62.16
N GLN A 461 -18.69 20.50 -61.85
CA GLN A 461 -19.17 20.48 -60.47
C GLN A 461 -18.75 19.22 -59.70
N VAL A 462 -18.65 18.06 -60.37
CA VAL A 462 -18.18 16.81 -59.75
C VAL A 462 -16.68 16.85 -59.51
N VAL A 463 -15.90 17.40 -60.45
CA VAL A 463 -14.45 17.59 -60.30
C VAL A 463 -14.14 18.55 -59.16
N GLU A 464 -14.85 19.67 -59.06
CA GLU A 464 -14.65 20.66 -57.99
C GLU A 464 -15.01 20.08 -56.61
N ARG A 465 -16.07 19.28 -56.52
CA ARG A 465 -16.41 18.53 -55.29
C ARG A 465 -15.36 17.49 -54.92
N LEU A 466 -14.76 16.81 -55.90
CA LEU A 466 -13.71 15.83 -55.69
C LEU A 466 -12.41 16.50 -55.18
N GLU A 467 -12.05 17.64 -55.75
CA GLU A 467 -10.88 18.42 -55.31
C GLU A 467 -11.10 18.98 -53.90
N GLY A 468 -12.29 19.51 -53.60
CA GLY A 468 -12.67 19.95 -52.26
C GLY A 468 -12.60 18.81 -51.22
N ALA A 469 -13.10 17.61 -51.56
CA ALA A 469 -13.04 16.45 -50.69
C ALA A 469 -11.60 15.94 -50.47
N ARG A 470 -10.74 15.98 -51.50
CA ARG A 470 -9.32 15.63 -51.39
C ARG A 470 -8.56 16.62 -50.51
N ALA A 471 -8.83 17.92 -50.63
CA ALA A 471 -8.23 18.95 -49.78
C ALA A 471 -8.66 18.78 -48.31
N GLN A 472 -9.93 18.48 -48.04
CA GLN A 472 -10.43 18.20 -46.70
C GLN A 472 -9.80 16.94 -46.09
N LEU A 473 -9.65 15.87 -46.88
CA LEU A 473 -8.97 14.65 -46.44
C LEU A 473 -7.52 14.93 -46.07
N GLN A 474 -6.80 15.70 -46.89
CA GLN A 474 -5.40 16.03 -46.65
C GLN A 474 -5.23 16.90 -45.39
N GLN A 475 -6.11 17.89 -45.17
CA GLN A 475 -6.13 18.68 -43.94
C GLN A 475 -6.44 17.81 -42.70
N ALA A 476 -7.41 16.89 -42.80
CA ALA A 476 -7.76 16.01 -41.70
C ALA A 476 -6.61 15.03 -41.35
N THR A 477 -5.93 14.47 -42.36
CA THR A 477 -4.75 13.61 -42.14
C THR A 477 -3.58 14.37 -41.53
N GLN A 478 -3.34 15.61 -41.95
CA GLN A 478 -2.28 16.45 -41.38
C GLN A 478 -2.58 16.85 -39.93
N ALA A 479 -3.84 17.18 -39.62
CA ALA A 479 -4.29 17.44 -38.26
C ALA A 479 -4.17 16.19 -37.36
N GLN A 480 -4.48 15.00 -37.88
CA GLN A 480 -4.31 13.73 -37.17
C GLN A 480 -2.84 13.45 -36.84
N GLN A 481 -1.92 13.67 -37.80
CA GLN A 481 -0.49 13.48 -37.60
C GLN A 481 0.08 14.47 -36.58
N GLN A 482 -0.36 15.73 -36.61
CA GLN A 482 0.00 16.73 -35.60
C GLN A 482 -0.49 16.33 -34.20
N ALA A 483 -1.75 15.89 -34.08
CA ALA A 483 -2.31 15.43 -32.80
C ALA A 483 -1.59 14.19 -32.25
N GLN A 484 -1.19 13.24 -33.10
CA GLN A 484 -0.38 12.08 -32.69
C GLN A 484 1.02 12.47 -32.24
N GLY A 485 1.67 13.41 -32.93
CA GLY A 485 2.97 13.94 -32.54
C GLY A 485 2.91 14.69 -31.20
N ASP A 486 1.87 15.48 -30.98
CA ASP A 486 1.64 16.16 -29.71
C ASP A 486 1.36 15.18 -28.57
N LEU A 487 0.61 14.09 -28.82
CA LEU A 487 0.35 13.04 -27.84
C LEU A 487 1.64 12.31 -27.43
N GLN A 488 2.52 11.98 -28.38
CA GLN A 488 3.84 11.39 -28.07
C GLN A 488 4.73 12.37 -27.30
N ARG A 489 4.76 13.65 -27.67
CA ARG A 489 5.55 14.67 -26.98
C ARG A 489 5.05 14.91 -25.55
N LEU A 490 3.74 15.01 -25.36
CA LEU A 490 3.12 15.18 -24.04
C LEU A 490 3.29 13.91 -23.18
N GLY A 491 3.15 12.72 -23.76
CA GLY A 491 3.40 11.45 -23.07
C GLY A 491 4.85 11.30 -22.60
N GLY A 492 5.81 11.65 -23.45
CA GLY A 492 7.23 11.67 -23.06
C GLY A 492 7.54 12.71 -21.98
N ARG A 493 6.92 13.89 -22.06
CA ARG A 493 7.07 14.94 -21.04
C ARG A 493 6.44 14.53 -19.71
N LEU A 494 5.29 13.88 -19.73
CA LEU A 494 4.58 13.38 -18.56
C LEU A 494 5.42 12.28 -17.87
N ALA A 495 5.94 11.31 -18.63
CA ALA A 495 6.85 10.29 -18.08
C ALA A 495 8.14 10.90 -17.48
N SER A 496 8.71 11.95 -18.09
CA SER A 496 9.88 12.63 -17.55
C SER A 496 9.59 13.42 -16.27
N LEU A 497 8.39 14.01 -16.18
CA LEU A 497 7.95 14.77 -15.00
C LEU A 497 7.56 13.83 -13.86
N GLU A 498 6.95 12.69 -14.14
CA GLU A 498 6.67 11.63 -13.16
C GLU A 498 7.98 11.03 -12.61
N ALA A 499 8.97 10.78 -13.47
CA ALA A 499 10.29 10.31 -13.04
C ALA A 499 11.02 11.34 -12.15
N LEU A 500 10.94 12.63 -12.49
CA LEU A 500 11.49 13.71 -11.66
C LEU A 500 10.72 13.88 -10.34
N GLN A 501 9.39 13.69 -10.35
CA GLN A 501 8.57 13.74 -9.15
C GLN A 501 8.89 12.58 -8.20
N GLN A 502 9.05 11.35 -8.72
CA GLN A 502 9.44 10.18 -7.92
C GLN A 502 10.84 10.36 -7.31
N ALA A 503 11.81 10.83 -8.10
CA ALA A 503 13.16 11.10 -7.61
C ALA A 503 13.22 12.22 -6.55
N ALA A 504 12.32 13.21 -6.63
CA ALA A 504 12.21 14.28 -5.64
C ALA A 504 11.43 13.88 -4.38
N LEU A 505 10.71 12.75 -4.39
CA LEU A 505 9.93 12.24 -3.26
C LEU A 505 10.63 11.10 -2.50
N GLU A 506 11.79 10.60 -2.96
CA GLU A 506 12.57 9.61 -2.21
C GLU A 506 13.28 10.24 -1.00
N PRO A 507 13.23 9.63 0.21
CA PRO A 507 13.92 10.17 1.38
C PRO A 507 15.42 9.86 1.30
N GLY A 508 16.26 10.79 1.76
CA GLY A 508 17.71 10.53 1.89
C GLY A 508 18.02 9.32 2.78
N ALA A 509 19.10 8.59 2.48
CA ALA A 509 19.42 7.27 3.02
C ALA A 509 19.40 7.13 4.57
N GLY A 510 19.59 8.22 5.33
CA GLY A 510 19.51 8.21 6.79
C GLY A 510 18.10 8.37 7.38
N ALA A 511 17.16 8.96 6.64
CA ALA A 511 15.77 9.18 7.10
C ALA A 511 14.86 7.98 6.76
N ALA A 512 15.16 7.25 5.68
CA ALA A 512 14.41 6.07 5.25
C ALA A 512 14.43 4.93 6.30
N SER A 513 15.59 4.67 6.92
CA SER A 513 15.76 3.61 7.92
C SER A 513 15.04 3.89 9.23
N TRP A 514 14.96 5.16 9.63
CA TRP A 514 14.22 5.57 10.83
C TRP A 514 12.70 5.52 10.61
N LEU A 515 12.21 5.98 9.45
CA LEU A 515 10.79 5.89 9.07
C LEU A 515 10.29 4.43 9.00
N GLN A 516 11.15 3.51 8.54
CA GLN A 516 10.85 2.08 8.52
C GLN A 516 10.84 1.47 9.93
N GLY A 517 11.76 1.90 10.81
CA GLY A 517 11.80 1.46 12.22
C GLY A 517 10.61 1.90 13.08
N GLN A 518 9.94 3.00 12.70
CA GLN A 518 8.73 3.52 13.35
C GLN A 518 7.42 3.14 12.63
N GLY A 519 7.48 2.36 11.53
CA GLY A 519 6.30 1.90 10.78
C GLY A 519 5.59 2.98 9.97
N LEU A 520 6.27 4.08 9.63
CA LEU A 520 5.69 5.26 8.98
C LEU A 520 5.96 5.32 7.46
N GLU A 521 6.52 4.28 6.87
CA GLU A 521 6.91 4.22 5.45
C GLU A 521 5.73 4.37 4.47
N GLN A 522 4.53 3.92 4.87
CA GLN A 522 3.32 3.97 4.02
C GLN A 522 2.45 5.22 4.25
N GLN A 523 2.87 6.15 5.09
CA GLN A 523 2.13 7.39 5.33
C GLN A 523 2.35 8.37 4.16
N PRO A 524 1.30 9.07 3.69
CA PRO A 524 1.39 9.97 2.55
C PRO A 524 2.30 11.15 2.84
N ARG A 525 3.02 11.58 1.80
CA ARG A 525 3.90 12.76 1.86
C ARG A 525 3.06 14.04 1.81
N LEU A 526 3.58 15.13 2.36
CA LEU A 526 2.91 16.44 2.30
C LEU A 526 2.61 16.85 0.84
N ALA A 527 3.52 16.58 -0.09
CA ALA A 527 3.33 16.84 -1.52
C ALA A 527 2.14 16.08 -2.15
N GLU A 528 1.82 14.89 -1.65
CA GLU A 528 0.71 14.05 -2.18
C GLU A 528 -0.66 14.53 -1.67
N GLY A 529 -0.69 15.25 -0.54
CA GLY A 529 -1.90 15.80 0.07
C GLY A 529 -2.23 17.25 -0.30
N LEU A 530 -1.33 17.95 -1.00
CA LEU A 530 -1.47 19.36 -1.36
C LEU A 530 -2.25 19.56 -2.68
N ARG A 531 -3.24 20.45 -2.65
CA ARG A 531 -3.87 20.99 -3.87
C ARG A 531 -3.56 22.48 -3.95
N VAL A 532 -2.78 22.86 -4.95
CA VAL A 532 -2.38 24.24 -5.19
C VAL A 532 -3.23 24.82 -6.32
N GLU A 533 -3.63 26.07 -6.20
CA GLU A 533 -4.33 26.77 -7.29
C GLU A 533 -3.37 27.04 -8.47
N PRO A 534 -3.84 26.89 -9.72
CA PRO A 534 -3.02 27.11 -10.91
C PRO A 534 -2.36 28.50 -10.92
N GLY A 535 -1.04 28.57 -11.14
CA GLY A 535 -0.25 29.81 -11.16
C GLY A 535 0.53 30.09 -9.87
N TRP A 536 0.29 29.34 -8.80
CA TRP A 536 0.98 29.48 -7.51
C TRP A 536 1.96 28.35 -7.20
N GLU A 537 2.13 27.39 -8.10
CA GLU A 537 2.92 26.16 -7.88
C GLU A 537 4.38 26.50 -7.55
N LEU A 538 5.01 27.38 -8.33
CA LEU A 538 6.39 27.81 -8.11
C LEU A 538 6.55 28.54 -6.77
N ALA A 539 5.55 29.32 -6.37
CA ALA A 539 5.58 30.05 -5.10
C ALA A 539 5.45 29.09 -3.90
N VAL A 540 4.57 28.08 -4.00
CA VAL A 540 4.40 27.04 -2.98
C VAL A 540 5.63 26.15 -2.89
N GLU A 541 6.22 25.75 -4.02
CA GLU A 541 7.47 24.98 -4.08
C GLU A 541 8.65 25.75 -3.48
N THR A 542 8.77 27.04 -3.78
CA THR A 542 9.86 27.88 -3.24
C THR A 542 9.73 28.11 -1.73
N VAL A 543 8.50 28.15 -1.20
CA VAL A 543 8.23 28.36 0.23
C VAL A 543 8.36 27.07 1.03
N LEU A 544 7.82 25.95 0.55
CA LEU A 544 7.84 24.68 1.25
C LEU A 544 9.13 23.90 1.03
N GLY A 545 9.77 24.01 -0.14
CA GLY A 545 11.09 23.43 -0.42
C GLY A 545 11.22 21.97 0.05
N ALA A 546 12.15 21.73 0.98
CA ALA A 546 12.41 20.41 1.56
C ALA A 546 11.24 19.85 2.40
N ASP A 547 10.32 20.70 2.85
CA ASP A 547 9.16 20.31 3.67
C ASP A 547 8.09 19.58 2.86
N LEU A 548 8.14 19.64 1.53
CA LEU A 548 7.28 18.85 0.62
C LEU A 548 7.49 17.34 0.78
N GLN A 549 8.70 16.93 1.19
CA GLN A 549 9.08 15.54 1.43
C GLN A 549 8.67 15.03 2.82
N ALA A 550 8.08 15.87 3.67
CA ALA A 550 7.73 15.51 5.03
C ALA A 550 6.56 14.51 5.09
N VAL A 551 6.56 13.68 6.13
CA VAL A 551 5.55 12.63 6.36
C VAL A 551 4.45 13.18 7.26
N LEU A 552 3.19 12.98 6.87
CA LEU A 552 2.01 13.40 7.63
C LEU A 552 1.75 12.41 8.77
N VAL A 553 1.70 12.89 10.01
CA VAL A 553 1.39 12.08 11.19
C VAL A 553 0.25 12.72 12.01
N ASP A 554 -0.64 11.89 12.54
CA ASP A 554 -1.80 12.34 13.31
C ASP A 554 -1.48 12.75 14.76
N ASP A 555 -0.44 12.18 15.38
CA ASP A 555 0.00 12.49 16.75
C ASP A 555 1.52 12.26 16.93
N PHE A 556 2.23 13.24 17.53
CA PHE A 556 3.66 13.15 17.82
C PHE A 556 3.99 12.35 19.09
N ASN A 557 3.06 12.23 20.04
CA ASN A 557 3.37 11.69 21.37
C ASN A 557 3.71 10.19 21.37
N ALA A 558 3.41 9.49 20.28
CA ALA A 558 3.68 8.06 20.12
C ALA A 558 5.04 7.75 19.46
N LEU A 559 5.80 8.77 19.06
CA LEU A 559 7.05 8.60 18.29
C LEU A 559 8.30 8.83 19.15
N ASP A 560 9.27 7.93 19.02
CA ASP A 560 10.58 8.04 19.69
C ASP A 560 11.60 8.72 18.77
N PHE A 561 11.95 9.97 19.12
CA PHE A 561 12.85 10.82 18.36
C PHE A 561 14.34 10.63 18.70
N ALA A 562 14.69 9.75 19.64
CA ALA A 562 16.07 9.60 20.13
C ALA A 562 17.07 9.07 19.08
N GLY A 563 16.59 8.53 17.95
CA GLY A 563 17.41 7.99 16.85
C GLY A 563 17.44 8.83 15.57
N LEU A 564 16.89 10.05 15.57
CA LEU A 564 16.83 10.89 14.38
C LEU A 564 18.12 11.74 14.25
N GLU A 565 19.06 11.31 13.41
CA GLU A 565 20.34 12.05 13.22
C GLU A 565 20.17 13.37 12.46
N GLN A 566 19.11 13.52 11.65
CA GLN A 566 18.82 14.73 10.88
C GLN A 566 17.30 14.99 10.78
N GLY A 567 16.83 16.08 11.40
CA GLY A 567 15.47 16.59 11.26
C GLY A 567 14.95 17.35 12.49
N GLU A 568 13.99 18.27 12.28
CA GLU A 568 13.33 19.02 13.36
C GLU A 568 11.80 18.81 13.27
N PRO A 569 11.11 18.58 14.40
CA PRO A 569 9.66 18.53 14.43
C PRO A 569 9.08 19.94 14.28
N PHE A 570 8.19 20.14 13.31
CA PHE A 570 7.50 21.42 13.10
C PHE A 570 5.98 21.23 13.24
N ALA A 571 5.35 22.18 13.93
CA ALA A 571 3.92 22.16 14.22
C ALA A 571 3.21 23.31 13.51
N ALA A 572 2.24 23.00 12.63
CA ALA A 572 1.43 24.00 11.94
C ALA A 572 -0.07 23.64 11.99
N GLY A 573 -0.85 24.36 12.78
CA GLY A 573 -2.33 24.27 12.79
C GLY A 573 -2.94 23.21 13.71
N GLN A 574 -4.26 23.28 13.91
CA GLN A 574 -4.98 22.57 14.98
C GLN A 574 -5.26 21.07 14.75
N ARG A 575 -4.81 20.47 13.65
CA ARG A 575 -4.68 19.01 13.44
C ARG A 575 -3.62 18.78 12.37
N GLN A 576 -2.78 17.76 12.55
CA GLN A 576 -1.68 17.27 11.69
C GLN A 576 -0.31 17.90 11.95
N TRP A 577 0.66 17.01 12.15
CA TRP A 577 1.98 17.26 12.72
C TRP A 577 3.06 16.75 11.75
N LEU A 578 4.10 17.57 11.50
CA LEU A 578 5.05 17.41 10.38
C LEU A 578 6.46 17.01 10.86
N VAL A 579 7.03 15.91 10.37
CA VAL A 579 8.47 15.60 10.58
C VAL A 579 9.27 16.03 9.35
N ILE A 580 10.19 16.99 9.51
CA ILE A 580 11.10 17.45 8.44
C ILE A 580 12.48 16.85 8.68
N ALA A 581 13.03 16.11 7.72
CA ALA A 581 14.46 15.78 7.68
C ALA A 581 15.22 16.86 6.92
N ARG A 582 16.15 17.58 7.58
CA ARG A 582 16.86 18.74 7.00
C ARG A 582 18.32 18.38 6.69
N GLN A 583 18.80 18.61 5.46
CA GLN A 583 20.24 18.66 5.16
C GLN A 583 20.79 20.09 5.31
N PRO A 584 22.05 20.28 5.74
CA PRO A 584 22.64 21.62 5.86
C PRO A 584 23.01 22.21 4.49
N ALA A 585 22.71 23.49 4.31
CA ALA A 585 22.93 24.23 3.07
C ALA A 585 24.42 24.36 2.71
N GLY A 586 24.82 23.73 1.60
CA GLY A 586 26.08 23.98 0.90
C GLY A 586 25.98 25.19 -0.04
N LYS A 587 26.97 26.08 0.01
CA LYS A 587 27.09 27.36 -0.71
C LYS A 587 26.97 27.23 -2.24
N GLY A 588 26.25 28.17 -2.87
CA GLY A 588 26.43 28.48 -4.30
C GLY A 588 25.15 28.91 -5.03
N ARG A 589 24.74 30.17 -4.88
CA ARG A 589 23.79 30.80 -5.83
C ARG A 589 24.56 31.11 -7.12
N GLY A 590 24.13 30.54 -8.24
CA GLY A 590 24.46 30.97 -9.60
C GLY A 590 23.20 30.86 -10.46
N PRO A 591 22.82 31.90 -11.24
CA PRO A 591 21.56 31.91 -11.96
C PRO A 591 21.69 31.09 -13.24
N TYR A 592 20.86 30.08 -13.45
CA TYR A 592 20.77 29.41 -14.75
C TYR A 592 19.41 29.69 -15.42
N ARG A 593 19.52 30.16 -16.65
CA ARG A 593 18.48 30.75 -17.51
C ARG A 593 17.50 29.69 -18.04
N PRO A 594 16.21 30.01 -18.26
CA PRO A 594 15.37 29.20 -19.14
C PRO A 594 15.75 29.49 -20.60
N GLY A 595 16.15 28.44 -21.32
CA GLY A 595 16.36 28.45 -22.76
C GLY A 595 15.02 28.58 -23.50
N ALA A 596 15.07 29.36 -24.58
CA ALA A 596 13.96 29.73 -25.42
C ALA A 596 13.36 28.56 -26.22
N LEU A 597 12.04 28.52 -26.30
CA LEU A 597 11.29 28.15 -27.50
C LEU A 597 10.31 29.30 -27.77
N ALA A 598 10.63 30.09 -28.78
CA ALA A 598 9.83 31.21 -29.24
C ALA A 598 8.82 30.73 -30.30
N GLY A 599 7.58 31.20 -30.18
CA GLY A 599 6.54 31.11 -31.20
C GLY A 599 5.37 32.03 -30.88
N ALA A 600 5.23 33.09 -31.69
CA ALA A 600 4.15 34.09 -31.80
C ALA A 600 4.07 35.24 -30.77
N GLY A 601 4.24 36.48 -31.29
CA GLY A 601 4.14 37.77 -30.59
C GLY A 601 2.71 38.24 -30.30
N LYS A 602 2.46 39.41 -29.69
CA LYS A 602 3.18 40.70 -29.69
C LYS A 602 2.84 41.54 -28.45
N THR A 603 3.83 42.30 -27.94
CA THR A 603 3.85 43.69 -27.37
C THR A 603 2.60 44.24 -26.64
N CYS A 604 2.60 44.87 -25.46
CA CYS A 604 3.50 45.80 -24.71
C CYS A 604 3.11 45.67 -23.21
N GLY A 605 3.92 45.85 -22.16
CA GLY A 605 4.80 46.95 -21.80
C GLY A 605 5.02 46.91 -20.26
N ARG A 606 6.24 47.18 -19.78
CA ARG A 606 6.62 47.38 -18.36
C ARG A 606 6.35 48.85 -17.95
N PRO A 607 6.25 49.27 -16.66
CA PRO A 607 7.19 48.95 -15.55
C PRO A 607 6.58 48.80 -14.14
N GLY A 608 7.26 48.17 -13.16
CA GLY A 608 8.02 48.90 -12.12
C GLY A 608 7.66 48.41 -10.69
N PRO A 609 8.51 48.62 -9.66
CA PRO A 609 8.74 47.65 -8.57
C PRO A 609 8.08 48.00 -7.22
N GLY A 610 7.76 46.98 -6.41
CA GLY A 610 7.28 47.17 -5.03
C GLY A 610 7.30 45.88 -4.22
N ALA A 611 8.25 45.79 -3.29
CA ALA A 611 8.39 44.70 -2.34
C ALA A 611 7.42 44.86 -1.15
N GLY A 612 6.94 43.74 -0.61
CA GLY A 612 6.25 43.70 0.68
C GLY A 612 6.09 42.26 1.16
N ALA A 613 6.78 41.91 2.25
CA ALA A 613 6.68 40.60 2.89
C ALA A 613 5.26 40.33 3.41
N ALA A 614 4.60 39.29 2.90
CA ALA A 614 3.30 38.86 3.40
C ALA A 614 3.46 37.61 4.28
N ARG A 615 3.00 37.71 5.54
CA ARG A 615 2.83 36.56 6.44
C ARG A 615 1.59 35.78 5.99
N VAL A 616 1.73 34.48 5.76
CA VAL A 616 0.63 33.55 5.41
C VAL A 616 -0.08 33.09 6.68
N ALA A 617 -1.41 33.07 6.66
CA ALA A 617 -2.25 32.54 7.74
C ALA A 617 -3.18 31.42 7.19
N TRP A 618 -3.19 30.27 7.86
CA TRP A 618 -3.98 29.09 7.46
C TRP A 618 -5.41 29.18 8.01
N ARG A 619 -6.43 28.92 7.17
CA ARG A 619 -7.85 28.80 7.60
C ARG A 619 -8.37 27.38 7.38
N ARG A 620 -9.29 26.97 8.26
CA ARG A 620 -9.92 25.64 8.30
C ARG A 620 -11.06 25.54 7.28
N ALA A 621 -11.10 24.47 6.50
CA ALA A 621 -12.27 24.06 5.73
C ALA A 621 -13.19 23.15 6.58
N GLU A 622 -14.49 23.15 6.29
CA GLU A 622 -15.56 22.49 7.05
C GLU A 622 -15.35 20.99 7.35
N PRO A 623 -16.03 20.42 8.38
CA PRO A 623 -15.73 19.08 8.87
C PRO A 623 -16.22 18.00 7.88
N GLY A 624 -15.27 17.32 7.22
CA GLY A 624 -15.57 16.16 6.36
C GLY A 624 -14.61 15.90 5.20
N GLN A 625 -13.61 16.75 4.93
CA GLN A 625 -12.62 16.54 3.87
C GLN A 625 -11.19 16.79 4.38
N PRO A 626 -10.19 15.94 4.06
CA PRO A 626 -8.79 16.22 4.36
C PRO A 626 -8.24 17.14 3.26
N ARG A 627 -8.55 18.44 3.31
CA ARG A 627 -8.05 19.43 2.33
C ARG A 627 -7.63 20.73 3.02
N TRP A 628 -6.39 21.14 2.79
CA TRP A 628 -5.84 22.42 3.21
C TRP A 628 -5.94 23.42 2.05
N LEU A 629 -6.46 24.63 2.32
CA LEU A 629 -6.53 25.72 1.35
C LEU A 629 -5.65 26.88 1.83
N LEU A 630 -4.77 27.36 0.94
CA LEU A 630 -3.85 28.46 1.19
C LEU A 630 -4.53 29.76 0.75
N GLY A 631 -5.07 30.53 1.70
CA GLY A 631 -5.77 31.79 1.41
C GLY A 631 -4.90 33.00 1.68
N TRP A 632 -4.55 33.76 0.65
CA TRP A 632 -3.96 35.10 0.80
C TRP A 632 -5.06 36.17 0.89
N PRO A 633 -4.88 37.24 1.69
CA PRO A 633 -5.87 38.31 1.78
C PRO A 633 -6.02 38.99 0.43
N ALA A 634 -7.28 39.16 0.01
CA ALA A 634 -7.67 39.77 -1.26
C ALA A 634 -6.96 41.11 -1.48
N LEU A 635 -6.19 41.21 -2.57
CA LEU A 635 -5.78 42.48 -3.14
C LEU A 635 -7.01 43.13 -3.82
N PRO A 636 -7.15 44.46 -3.73
CA PRO A 636 -8.37 45.14 -4.14
C PRO A 636 -8.60 44.99 -5.65
N ALA A 637 -9.87 44.75 -6.00
CA ALA A 637 -10.36 44.62 -7.35
C ALA A 637 -9.93 45.81 -8.23
N GLY A 638 -9.28 45.51 -9.36
CA GLY A 638 -9.03 46.49 -10.40
C GLY A 638 -7.73 46.29 -11.16
N ALA A 639 -7.69 45.27 -12.04
CA ALA A 639 -6.94 45.31 -13.29
C ALA A 639 -7.24 44.02 -14.08
N SER A 640 -8.12 44.13 -15.06
CA SER A 640 -8.17 43.23 -16.21
C SER A 640 -6.90 43.46 -17.04
N TRP A 641 -6.10 42.42 -17.25
CA TRP A 641 -5.39 42.05 -18.50
C TRP A 641 -4.81 40.65 -18.35
#